data_AF-A0A8H4WXE0-F1
#
_entry.id   AF-A0A8H4WXE0-F1
#
_cell.length_a   1.000
_cell.length_b   1.000
_cell.length_c   1.000
_cell.angle_alpha   90.00
_cell.angle_beta   90.00
_cell.angle_gamma   90.00
#
_symmetry.space_group_name_H-M   'P 1'
#
loop_
_entity.id
_entity.type
_entity.pdbx_description
1 polymer ?
#
loop_
_entity_poly.entity_id
_entity_poly.type
_entity_poly.pdbx_seq_one_letter_code
_entity_poly.pdbx_strand_id
1 'polypeptide(L)'
;MDVPGYALITGGASGIGRACARAFARDGSAGIALIDLNLESLQIVKSEIEKEHLSPKKDFKIEIYSADVTDENRINGIVTDVAEKYGRIDYVVNAAGIAMKHQGGAAFAHTADWNRVVSINLTGTFFVLRATAQVMLKQEPIRSSINGRELQRGSIVNFSSIQGVVGIPLSTSYTAAKHAIIGLTRSASEDYAKEGLRINAICPGYTETPMTTKNPEVLKAMQERITTAVPMQRMGAPEEIADGVLYLSGGRSSFVTGSALVVDGGYTQRDELSQIPVPCLEPSQPFQPKATFLHVLQSYSQHHIKNIGADRGHQFFILNLKPSARVMSVNGEVSAAIYKPLDNKRQEIRLLTLLPSEDKDANIRCTISHAVLNSPSENPAYEALSYVWGVPDFSEPIILNGHTFFITPSLKYILSCLRQRDDQLRIIWIDAICINQSDIEERGHQVALMREIYSNCQRDIAWLDPMIGKKDVNFHELYSLLDLEEEEKWVKDGMNLMREIAEKNPQTLKELQDQYREGCYCLLTNSQRMLAAVFREPEIWRRLWVMQELSLAPRLTLMSRDGELSWDVLKNLFKDEPYFDAFHMGGEGSHYHLYFKDFSEVFVPIKLIEDQRRLISQGNGSELMDVLVRFREMESTDPRDKIFGLLGLVTDDHGIKVDYLMSVPELYQQATVSLINLAGNLDILCQNPFERVEGPTALCCANWNEGLHHRLPSWVAEYDSQCRQCVPMLFAQRDIFNAGIKNCETPCQLVGPREDILVTKGAILGTVAPILQGDKHLEAFDVMILYLGKDALEKPQKHLYAPKVGGKEISTGETAIRAFWRTMVKDCTLPPRMRRLRQPEIERLDVENQGTLKDGWNTLQTYRLDLGNRYSRSAFSYQPADDQDLTKLDTEGQTSHHYSSASFMFAVTDNGLFLATRFAAKEGDVVAVIDGGKVPLVLRKVDSRDGVEGGLYMIVGSTYVHGFMDGEAEVGVSKGWLEKREILIA
;
A
#
# COMPACT_ATOMS: atom_id res chain seq x y z
N MET A 1 27.26 25.64 -17.90
CA MET A 1 25.95 24.93 -17.97
C MET A 1 25.10 25.57 -19.05
N ASP A 2 23.99 24.96 -19.48
CA ASP A 2 23.11 25.51 -20.53
C ASP A 2 22.06 26.44 -19.94
N VAL A 3 22.50 27.64 -19.53
CA VAL A 3 21.65 28.69 -18.91
C VAL A 3 21.73 30.05 -19.63
N PRO A 4 21.52 30.13 -20.96
CA PRO A 4 21.80 31.35 -21.73
C PRO A 4 20.88 32.55 -21.45
N GLY A 5 19.73 32.34 -20.77
CA GLY A 5 18.71 33.35 -20.48
C GLY A 5 18.98 34.24 -19.25
N TYR A 6 17.94 34.85 -18.71
CA TYR A 6 18.01 35.78 -17.56
C TYR A 6 17.51 35.14 -16.26
N ALA A 7 18.26 35.30 -15.17
CA ALA A 7 17.90 34.73 -13.87
C ALA A 7 17.38 35.78 -12.88
N LEU A 8 16.34 35.44 -12.12
CA LEU A 8 15.84 36.20 -10.97
C LEU A 8 16.09 35.40 -9.70
N ILE A 9 16.78 35.97 -8.72
CA ILE A 9 17.26 35.25 -7.53
C ILE A 9 16.83 36.02 -6.28
N THR A 10 16.01 35.40 -5.45
CA THR A 10 15.68 35.93 -4.11
C THR A 10 16.66 35.42 -3.06
N GLY A 11 16.93 36.20 -2.03
CA GLY A 11 17.99 35.89 -1.06
C GLY A 11 19.40 36.05 -1.65
N GLY A 12 19.54 36.87 -2.70
CA GLY A 12 20.77 36.99 -3.48
C GLY A 12 21.95 37.65 -2.77
N ALA A 13 21.75 38.22 -1.58
CA ALA A 13 22.79 38.98 -0.89
C ALA A 13 23.77 38.12 -0.07
N SER A 14 23.46 36.85 0.20
CA SER A 14 24.30 36.01 1.07
C SER A 14 24.15 34.50 0.82
N GLY A 15 25.04 33.71 1.42
CA GLY A 15 24.94 32.24 1.44
C GLY A 15 24.78 31.62 0.05
N ILE A 16 23.81 30.69 -0.06
CA ILE A 16 23.57 29.95 -1.31
C ILE A 16 23.01 30.86 -2.41
N GLY A 17 22.17 31.85 -2.08
CA GLY A 17 21.64 32.79 -3.08
C GLY A 17 22.74 33.62 -3.75
N ARG A 18 23.74 34.08 -2.99
CA ARG A 18 24.96 34.71 -3.53
C ARG A 18 25.76 33.75 -4.40
N ALA A 19 25.90 32.48 -3.98
CA ALA A 19 26.60 31.46 -4.77
C ALA A 19 25.88 31.19 -6.09
N CYS A 20 24.54 31.10 -6.10
CA CYS A 20 23.74 31.01 -7.31
C CYS A 20 23.96 32.22 -8.23
N ALA A 21 23.95 33.46 -7.71
CA ALA A 21 24.19 34.67 -8.50
C ALA A 21 25.54 34.62 -9.25
N ARG A 22 26.60 34.24 -8.54
CA ARG A 22 27.94 34.07 -9.13
C ARG A 22 27.98 32.92 -10.14
N ALA A 23 27.31 31.81 -9.83
CA ALA A 23 27.26 30.63 -10.70
C ALA A 23 26.51 30.93 -12.02
N PHE A 24 25.35 31.60 -11.98
CA PHE A 24 24.63 32.02 -13.20
C PHE A 24 25.45 33.00 -14.06
N ALA A 25 26.15 33.95 -13.44
CA ALA A 25 27.05 34.85 -14.15
C ALA A 25 28.16 34.06 -14.86
N ARG A 26 28.88 33.21 -14.11
CA ARG A 26 29.96 32.35 -14.61
C ARG A 26 29.53 31.42 -15.74
N ASP A 27 28.35 30.83 -15.63
CA ASP A 27 27.88 29.77 -16.52
C ASP A 27 27.10 30.26 -17.75
N GLY A 28 27.12 31.57 -18.01
CA GLY A 28 26.72 32.13 -19.31
C GLY A 28 25.30 32.71 -19.38
N SER A 29 24.68 32.99 -18.22
CA SER A 29 23.43 33.77 -18.17
C SER A 29 23.61 35.14 -18.84
N ALA A 30 22.57 35.61 -19.53
CA ALA A 30 22.55 36.93 -20.17
C ALA A 30 22.47 38.08 -19.17
N GLY A 31 21.94 37.84 -17.98
CA GLY A 31 21.82 38.83 -16.92
C GLY A 31 21.15 38.25 -15.69
N ILE A 32 21.34 38.91 -14.54
CA ILE A 32 20.77 38.47 -13.27
C ILE A 32 20.08 39.63 -12.55
N ALA A 33 18.89 39.38 -12.01
CA ALA A 33 18.18 40.26 -11.09
C ALA A 33 18.26 39.67 -9.67
N LEU A 34 18.81 40.43 -8.73
CA LEU A 34 18.98 39.99 -7.34
C LEU A 34 18.00 40.72 -6.42
N ILE A 35 17.28 39.97 -5.61
CA ILE A 35 16.30 40.48 -4.65
C ILE A 35 16.72 40.04 -3.26
N ASP A 36 16.80 41.00 -2.33
CA ASP A 36 17.08 40.75 -0.92
C ASP A 36 16.60 41.94 -0.08
N LEU A 37 16.46 41.77 1.23
CA LEU A 37 16.23 42.89 2.15
C LEU A 37 17.46 43.82 2.21
N ASN A 38 18.67 43.24 2.18
CA ASN A 38 19.91 43.98 2.40
C ASN A 38 20.51 44.54 1.09
N LEU A 39 20.19 45.81 0.79
CA LEU A 39 20.68 46.51 -0.40
C LEU A 39 22.20 46.63 -0.46
N GLU A 40 22.85 46.90 0.68
CA GLU A 40 24.31 47.08 0.74
C GLU A 40 25.03 45.78 0.37
N SER A 41 24.56 44.65 0.91
CA SER A 41 25.11 43.34 0.56
C SER A 41 24.86 42.96 -0.90
N LEU A 42 23.70 43.34 -1.48
CA LEU A 42 23.47 43.19 -2.92
C LEU A 42 24.46 44.00 -3.77
N GLN A 43 24.79 45.23 -3.36
CA GLN A 43 25.80 46.06 -4.04
C GLN A 43 27.20 45.44 -3.98
N ILE A 44 27.54 44.81 -2.86
CA ILE A 44 28.79 44.05 -2.71
C ILE A 44 28.82 42.89 -3.70
N VAL A 45 27.78 42.05 -3.73
CA VAL A 45 27.70 40.90 -4.66
C VAL A 45 27.79 41.36 -6.12
N LYS A 46 27.06 42.43 -6.48
CA LYS A 46 27.15 43.04 -7.81
C LYS A 46 28.58 43.47 -8.14
N SER A 47 29.21 44.22 -7.23
CA SER A 47 30.58 44.72 -7.41
C SER A 47 31.61 43.59 -7.55
N GLU A 48 31.45 42.49 -6.81
CA GLU A 48 32.32 41.32 -6.91
C GLU A 48 32.21 40.66 -8.29
N ILE A 49 30.99 40.41 -8.76
CA ILE A 49 30.75 39.77 -10.07
C ILE A 49 31.30 40.64 -11.21
N GLU A 50 31.11 41.96 -11.14
CA GLU A 50 31.62 42.92 -12.13
C GLU A 50 33.16 43.00 -12.11
N LYS A 51 33.78 43.15 -10.93
CA LYS A 51 35.24 43.26 -10.80
C LYS A 51 35.98 41.99 -11.20
N GLU A 52 35.43 40.83 -10.87
CA GLU A 52 36.01 39.53 -11.22
C GLU A 52 35.75 39.13 -12.67
N HIS A 53 34.96 39.91 -13.42
CA HIS A 53 34.60 39.63 -14.81
C HIS A 53 34.07 38.20 -15.00
N LEU A 54 33.22 37.74 -14.07
CA LEU A 54 32.79 36.33 -14.04
C LEU A 54 31.98 35.93 -15.27
N SER A 55 31.22 36.86 -15.86
CA SER A 55 30.39 36.54 -17.02
C SER A 55 31.20 36.52 -18.31
N PRO A 56 31.08 35.46 -19.14
CA PRO A 56 31.68 35.44 -20.47
C PRO A 56 30.95 36.38 -21.46
N LYS A 57 29.78 36.94 -21.11
CA LYS A 57 29.02 37.84 -21.97
C LYS A 57 29.38 39.31 -21.70
N LYS A 58 29.81 40.01 -22.75
CA LYS A 58 30.18 41.44 -22.67
C LYS A 58 29.04 42.36 -22.25
N ASP A 59 27.80 41.98 -22.59
CA ASP A 59 26.60 42.78 -22.30
C ASP A 59 25.83 42.24 -21.07
N PHE A 60 26.50 41.51 -20.18
CA PHE A 60 25.88 40.97 -18.96
C PHE A 60 25.43 42.09 -18.02
N LYS A 61 24.16 42.05 -17.62
CA LYS A 61 23.56 43.07 -16.74
C LYS A 61 23.21 42.50 -15.36
N ILE A 62 23.43 43.31 -14.33
CA ILE A 62 23.05 42.99 -12.95
C ILE A 62 22.09 44.07 -12.43
N GLU A 63 20.84 43.68 -12.23
CA GLU A 63 19.83 44.50 -11.54
C GLU A 63 19.72 44.05 -10.08
N ILE A 64 19.51 45.00 -9.17
CA ILE A 64 19.33 44.69 -7.75
C ILE A 64 18.10 45.41 -7.21
N TYR A 65 17.37 44.73 -6.33
CA TYR A 65 16.15 45.23 -5.72
C TYR A 65 16.15 44.95 -4.22
N SER A 66 15.99 46.00 -3.42
CA SER A 66 15.67 45.84 -2.00
C SER A 66 14.17 45.60 -1.85
N ALA A 67 13.79 44.45 -1.29
CA ALA A 67 12.39 44.09 -1.02
C ALA A 67 12.27 42.97 0.01
N ASP A 68 11.17 43.01 0.76
CA ASP A 68 10.70 41.86 1.53
C ASP A 68 9.89 40.93 0.62
N VAL A 69 10.23 39.64 0.63
CA VAL A 69 9.50 38.63 -0.16
C VAL A 69 8.08 38.40 0.33
N THR A 70 7.73 38.86 1.54
CA THR A 70 6.35 38.81 2.04
C THR A 70 5.47 39.96 1.56
N ASP A 71 6.01 40.96 0.86
CA ASP A 71 5.24 42.04 0.23
C ASP A 71 4.91 41.67 -1.22
N GLU A 72 3.72 41.09 -1.40
CA GLU A 72 3.20 40.64 -2.69
C GLU A 72 3.20 41.75 -3.76
N ASN A 73 2.79 42.96 -3.40
CA ASN A 73 2.69 44.08 -4.34
C ASN A 73 4.08 44.51 -4.80
N ARG A 74 5.04 44.58 -3.87
CA ARG A 74 6.41 44.92 -4.20
C ARG A 74 7.06 43.85 -5.08
N ILE A 75 6.83 42.56 -4.79
CA ILE A 75 7.33 41.46 -5.61
C ILE A 75 6.72 41.48 -7.02
N ASN A 76 5.41 41.67 -7.15
CA ASN A 76 4.76 41.81 -8.45
C ASN A 76 5.39 42.95 -9.27
N GLY A 77 5.58 44.12 -8.66
CA GLY A 77 6.20 45.27 -9.31
C GLY A 77 7.65 45.02 -9.75
N ILE A 78 8.46 44.33 -8.93
CA ILE A 78 9.84 43.96 -9.29
C ILE A 78 9.86 42.97 -10.44
N VAL A 79 9.01 41.94 -10.41
CA VAL A 79 8.93 40.94 -11.49
C VAL A 79 8.54 41.61 -12.80
N THR A 80 7.60 42.56 -12.78
CA THR A 80 7.25 43.39 -13.95
C THR A 80 8.44 44.21 -14.45
N ASP A 81 9.12 44.96 -13.58
CA ASP A 81 10.28 45.78 -13.97
C ASP A 81 11.44 44.93 -14.55
N VAL A 82 11.71 43.77 -13.96
CA VAL A 82 12.72 42.84 -14.48
C VAL A 82 12.32 42.31 -15.87
N ALA A 83 11.05 41.90 -16.03
CA ALA A 83 10.54 41.43 -17.30
C ALA A 83 10.59 42.53 -18.39
N GLU A 84 10.33 43.79 -18.03
CA GLU A 84 10.43 44.93 -18.95
C GLU A 84 11.89 45.24 -19.33
N LYS A 85 12.81 45.27 -18.37
CA LYS A 85 14.23 45.59 -18.59
C LYS A 85 14.97 44.51 -19.39
N TYR A 86 14.66 43.24 -19.15
CA TYR A 86 15.30 42.12 -19.83
C TYR A 86 14.48 41.57 -21.00
N GLY A 87 13.21 41.97 -21.12
CA GLY A 87 12.25 41.44 -22.09
C GLY A 87 11.72 40.05 -21.77
N ARG A 88 12.28 39.37 -20.76
CA ARG A 88 11.96 37.99 -20.33
C ARG A 88 12.58 37.65 -18.97
N ILE A 89 12.13 36.56 -18.36
CA ILE A 89 12.67 35.91 -17.16
C ILE A 89 12.70 34.40 -17.43
N ASP A 90 13.88 33.79 -17.42
CA ASP A 90 14.06 32.40 -17.85
C ASP A 90 14.32 31.45 -16.67
N TYR A 91 14.97 31.94 -15.63
CA TYR A 91 15.33 31.16 -14.45
C TYR A 91 14.91 31.91 -13.19
N VAL A 92 14.29 31.21 -12.24
CA VAL A 92 13.93 31.77 -10.94
C VAL A 92 14.51 30.89 -9.85
N VAL A 93 15.16 31.53 -8.88
CA VAL A 93 15.72 30.87 -7.71
C VAL A 93 15.09 31.49 -6.46
N ASN A 94 14.21 30.74 -5.81
CA ASN A 94 13.57 31.17 -4.58
C ASN A 94 14.41 30.72 -3.38
N ALA A 95 15.48 31.46 -3.06
CA ALA A 95 16.42 31.11 -1.99
C ALA A 95 16.30 31.95 -0.71
N ALA A 96 15.41 32.96 -0.68
CA ALA A 96 15.10 33.69 0.55
C ALA A 96 14.48 32.75 1.60
N GLY A 97 14.95 32.81 2.84
CA GLY A 97 14.45 31.95 3.91
C GLY A 97 15.06 32.24 5.27
N ILE A 98 14.36 31.81 6.31
CA ILE A 98 14.82 31.87 7.71
C ILE A 98 14.54 30.55 8.41
N ALA A 99 15.40 30.17 9.36
CA ALA A 99 15.19 29.03 10.24
C ALA A 99 15.09 29.50 11.69
N MET A 100 14.21 28.87 12.47
CA MET A 100 14.04 29.13 13.90
C MET A 100 13.98 27.80 14.65
N LYS A 101 14.59 27.78 15.85
CA LYS A 101 14.53 26.64 16.75
C LYS A 101 13.91 27.06 18.09
N HIS A 102 13.06 26.20 18.63
CA HIS A 102 12.35 26.44 19.88
C HIS A 102 12.70 25.38 20.90
N GLN A 103 13.30 25.81 22.02
CA GLN A 103 13.62 24.91 23.13
C GLN A 103 12.34 24.32 23.72
N GLY A 104 12.36 23.02 24.00
CA GLY A 104 11.16 22.27 24.41
C GLY A 104 10.29 21.76 23.25
N GLY A 105 10.65 22.06 22.00
CA GLY A 105 9.97 21.52 20.82
C GLY A 105 8.67 22.24 20.48
N ALA A 106 7.77 21.54 19.78
CA ALA A 106 6.58 22.12 19.17
C ALA A 106 5.66 22.86 20.17
N ALA A 107 5.55 22.36 21.41
CA ALA A 107 4.71 22.95 22.46
C ALA A 107 5.11 24.38 22.86
N PHE A 108 6.35 24.78 22.55
CA PHE A 108 6.91 26.09 22.90
C PHE A 108 7.21 26.93 21.66
N ALA A 109 6.83 26.46 20.48
CA ALA A 109 6.92 27.25 19.27
C ALA A 109 5.95 28.44 19.36
N HIS A 110 6.48 29.66 19.42
CA HIS A 110 5.64 30.85 19.45
C HIS A 110 4.91 31.02 18.12
N THR A 111 3.61 31.32 18.18
CA THR A 111 2.80 31.54 16.97
C THR A 111 3.36 32.65 16.08
N ALA A 112 3.96 33.69 16.67
CA ALA A 112 4.62 34.77 15.91
C ALA A 112 5.79 34.23 15.07
N ASP A 113 6.59 33.33 15.62
CA ASP A 113 7.71 32.70 14.91
C ASP A 113 7.22 31.71 13.85
N TRP A 114 6.17 30.95 14.15
CA TRP A 114 5.48 30.12 13.15
C TRP A 114 5.03 30.95 11.96
N ASN A 115 4.26 32.01 12.22
CA ASN A 115 3.74 32.90 11.19
C ASN A 115 4.89 33.52 10.39
N ARG A 116 5.93 34.01 11.05
CA ARG A 116 7.09 34.61 10.39
C ARG A 116 7.81 33.60 9.48
N VAL A 117 8.05 32.37 9.94
CA VAL A 117 8.72 31.32 9.15
C VAL A 117 7.87 30.91 7.96
N VAL A 118 6.56 30.72 8.14
CA VAL A 118 5.62 30.37 7.06
C VAL A 118 5.51 31.52 6.05
N SER A 119 5.32 32.76 6.51
CA SER A 119 5.20 33.93 5.64
C SER A 119 6.44 34.10 4.76
N ILE A 120 7.64 33.98 5.31
CA ILE A 120 8.87 34.17 4.53
C ILE A 120 9.17 32.97 3.64
N ASN A 121 9.25 31.75 4.21
CA ASN A 121 9.74 30.59 3.48
C ASN A 121 8.70 30.03 2.50
N LEU A 122 7.42 30.04 2.85
CA LEU A 122 6.35 29.46 2.04
C LEU A 122 5.59 30.52 1.26
N THR A 123 4.96 31.48 1.94
CA THR A 123 4.11 32.49 1.28
C THR A 123 4.91 33.39 0.35
N GLY A 124 6.09 33.85 0.78
CA GLY A 124 6.98 34.65 -0.07
C GLY A 124 7.45 33.89 -1.33
N THR A 125 7.81 32.61 -1.18
CA THR A 125 8.11 31.73 -2.33
C THR A 125 6.92 31.63 -3.28
N PHE A 126 5.71 31.48 -2.76
CA PHE A 126 4.49 31.44 -3.57
C PHE A 126 4.27 32.74 -4.35
N PHE A 127 4.47 33.92 -3.74
CA PHE A 127 4.30 35.20 -4.42
C PHE A 127 5.25 35.34 -5.61
N VAL A 128 6.53 35.01 -5.42
CA VAL A 128 7.54 35.08 -6.49
C VAL A 128 7.23 34.05 -7.58
N LEU A 129 6.94 32.81 -7.20
CA LEU A 129 6.56 31.74 -8.15
C LEU A 129 5.37 32.17 -9.01
N ARG A 130 4.29 32.64 -8.38
CA ARG A 130 3.06 33.01 -9.08
C ARG A 130 3.30 34.18 -10.03
N ALA A 131 3.99 35.24 -9.58
CA ALA A 131 4.27 36.42 -10.40
C ALA A 131 5.17 36.06 -11.61
N THR A 132 6.22 35.28 -11.38
CA THR A 132 7.16 34.91 -12.45
C THR A 132 6.57 33.89 -13.42
N ALA A 133 5.76 32.93 -12.96
CA ALA A 133 5.05 32.00 -13.83
C ALA A 133 4.11 32.74 -14.81
N GLN A 134 3.39 33.77 -14.35
CA GLN A 134 2.53 34.60 -15.21
C GLN A 134 3.29 35.32 -16.32
N VAL A 135 4.55 35.69 -16.08
CA VAL A 135 5.45 36.24 -17.11
C VAL A 135 5.92 35.12 -18.04
N MET A 136 6.47 34.04 -17.49
CA MET A 136 7.05 32.91 -18.24
C MET A 136 6.06 32.26 -19.21
N LEU A 137 4.80 32.12 -18.83
CA LEU A 137 3.75 31.53 -19.67
C LEU A 137 3.48 32.33 -20.97
N LYS A 138 3.87 33.61 -21.01
CA LYS A 138 3.71 34.48 -22.17
C LYS A 138 4.96 34.53 -23.06
N GLN A 139 6.05 33.87 -22.65
CA GLN A 139 7.34 33.92 -23.34
C GLN A 139 7.48 32.77 -24.34
N GLU A 140 8.23 32.99 -25.41
CA GLU A 140 8.66 31.90 -26.28
C GLU A 140 9.73 31.02 -25.60
N PRO A 141 9.69 29.68 -25.81
CA PRO A 141 10.66 28.75 -25.25
C PRO A 141 12.09 29.09 -25.67
N ILE A 142 13.05 28.96 -24.74
CA ILE A 142 14.47 28.97 -25.09
C ILE A 142 14.89 27.59 -25.60
N ARG A 143 15.80 27.56 -26.57
CA ARG A 143 16.44 26.34 -27.05
C ARG A 143 17.76 26.11 -26.34
N SER A 144 18.10 24.84 -26.16
CA SER A 144 19.38 24.43 -25.59
C SER A 144 20.53 24.94 -26.43
N SER A 145 21.51 25.59 -25.79
CA SER A 145 22.76 25.97 -26.46
C SER A 145 23.70 24.78 -26.68
N ILE A 146 23.39 23.60 -26.14
CA ILE A 146 24.20 22.38 -26.28
C ILE A 146 23.78 21.60 -27.54
N ASN A 147 22.49 21.36 -27.74
CA ASN A 147 22.00 20.50 -28.83
C ASN A 147 20.76 21.03 -29.57
N GLY A 148 20.38 22.29 -29.35
CA GLY A 148 19.30 22.95 -30.11
C GLY A 148 17.87 22.52 -29.78
N ARG A 149 17.67 21.57 -28.84
CA ARG A 149 16.34 21.11 -28.42
C ARG A 149 15.58 22.20 -27.68
N GLU A 150 14.26 22.20 -27.78
CA GLU A 150 13.42 23.09 -26.97
C GLU A 150 13.58 22.73 -25.50
N LEU A 151 13.91 23.74 -24.69
CA LEU A 151 14.31 23.54 -23.31
C LEU A 151 13.13 23.73 -22.36
N GLN A 152 12.58 24.95 -22.38
CA GLN A 152 11.55 25.46 -21.48
C GLN A 152 11.14 26.88 -21.87
N ARG A 153 9.94 27.29 -21.49
CA ARG A 153 9.55 28.72 -21.41
C ARG A 153 10.10 29.39 -20.15
N GLY A 154 10.35 28.60 -19.10
CA GLY A 154 11.02 29.05 -17.88
C GLY A 154 11.32 27.90 -16.92
N SER A 155 12.24 28.11 -15.98
CA SER A 155 12.51 27.17 -14.90
C SER A 155 12.55 27.86 -13.55
N ILE A 156 11.85 27.27 -12.57
CA ILE A 156 11.77 27.77 -11.20
C ILE A 156 12.36 26.71 -10.27
N VAL A 157 13.32 27.10 -9.44
CA VAL A 157 13.92 26.25 -8.41
C VAL A 157 13.58 26.81 -7.03
N ASN A 158 12.75 26.09 -6.30
CA ASN A 158 12.33 26.45 -4.94
C ASN A 158 13.29 25.84 -3.90
N PHE A 159 13.69 26.61 -2.90
CA PHE A 159 14.52 26.09 -1.82
C PHE A 159 13.67 25.44 -0.72
N SER A 160 13.72 24.10 -0.68
CA SER A 160 13.35 23.33 0.50
C SER A 160 14.59 23.13 1.40
N SER A 161 14.76 21.95 1.98
CA SER A 161 15.84 21.56 2.89
C SER A 161 15.83 20.04 3.06
N ILE A 162 16.87 19.44 3.62
CA ILE A 162 16.75 18.12 4.26
C ILE A 162 15.57 18.07 5.25
N GLN A 163 15.24 19.19 5.91
CA GLN A 163 14.06 19.30 6.78
C GLN A 163 12.72 19.38 6.01
N GLY A 164 12.74 19.33 4.68
CA GLY A 164 11.57 19.14 3.84
C GLY A 164 11.27 17.67 3.53
N VAL A 165 12.21 16.76 3.82
CA VAL A 165 12.07 15.32 3.57
C VAL A 165 12.21 14.48 4.84
N VAL A 166 12.83 15.03 5.90
CA VAL A 166 12.91 14.42 7.23
C VAL A 166 12.57 15.44 8.33
N GLY A 167 12.17 14.96 9.50
CA GLY A 167 11.95 15.80 10.69
C GLY A 167 13.23 16.00 11.49
N ILE A 168 13.52 17.23 11.93
CA ILE A 168 14.62 17.52 12.87
C ILE A 168 14.06 18.19 14.13
N PRO A 169 14.41 17.72 15.34
CA PRO A 169 13.90 18.29 16.59
C PRO A 169 14.07 19.82 16.69
N LEU A 170 13.17 20.43 17.46
CA LEU A 170 13.13 21.86 17.78
C LEU A 170 12.82 22.80 16.58
N SER A 171 12.67 22.29 15.36
CA SER A 171 12.58 23.11 14.13
C SER A 171 11.18 23.12 13.50
N THR A 172 10.13 22.89 14.29
CA THR A 172 8.76 22.56 13.84
C THR A 172 8.21 23.45 12.73
N SER A 173 8.27 24.77 12.87
CA SER A 173 7.77 25.70 11.84
C SER A 173 8.57 25.65 10.54
N TYR A 174 9.89 25.47 10.65
CA TYR A 174 10.78 25.37 9.49
C TYR A 174 10.57 24.05 8.75
N THR A 175 10.50 22.93 9.47
CA THR A 175 10.20 21.61 8.92
C THR A 175 8.86 21.63 8.18
N ALA A 176 7.80 22.16 8.81
CA ALA A 176 6.48 22.27 8.18
C ALA A 176 6.51 23.12 6.89
N ALA A 177 7.12 24.30 6.94
CA ALA A 177 7.21 25.17 5.77
C ALA A 177 8.02 24.53 4.62
N LYS A 178 9.11 23.83 4.93
CA LYS A 178 9.98 23.20 3.91
C LYS A 178 9.36 21.94 3.29
N HIS A 179 8.56 21.18 4.03
CA HIS A 179 7.70 20.13 3.45
C HIS A 179 6.64 20.72 2.53
N ALA A 180 5.98 21.81 2.97
CA ALA A 180 4.97 22.50 2.15
C ALA A 180 5.54 23.03 0.82
N ILE A 181 6.80 23.46 0.80
CA ILE A 181 7.48 23.86 -0.45
C ILE A 181 7.57 22.72 -1.47
N ILE A 182 7.79 21.48 -1.04
CA ILE A 182 7.82 20.32 -1.95
C ILE A 182 6.41 20.06 -2.51
N GLY A 183 5.38 20.17 -1.67
CA GLY A 183 3.99 20.09 -2.11
C GLY A 183 3.64 21.18 -3.13
N LEU A 184 3.96 22.44 -2.84
CA LEU A 184 3.77 23.58 -3.75
C LEU A 184 4.49 23.37 -5.08
N THR A 185 5.74 22.90 -5.03
CA THR A 185 6.56 22.62 -6.21
C THR A 185 5.89 21.56 -7.10
N ARG A 186 5.46 20.44 -6.51
CA ARG A 186 4.81 19.34 -7.24
C ARG A 186 3.51 19.81 -7.89
N SER A 187 2.65 20.49 -7.14
CA SER A 187 1.39 21.01 -7.66
C SER A 187 1.62 21.99 -8.82
N ALA A 188 2.46 23.01 -8.63
CA ALA A 188 2.72 24.00 -9.67
C ALA A 188 3.42 23.40 -10.90
N SER A 189 4.21 22.34 -10.72
CA SER A 189 4.83 21.63 -11.84
C SER A 189 3.78 20.91 -12.70
N GLU A 190 2.75 20.31 -12.10
CA GLU A 190 1.66 19.69 -12.85
C GLU A 190 0.82 20.72 -13.60
N ASP A 191 0.62 21.91 -13.01
CA ASP A 191 -0.18 22.99 -13.61
C ASP A 191 0.42 23.53 -14.91
N TYR A 192 1.75 23.58 -15.04
CA TYR A 192 2.43 24.33 -16.12
C TYR A 192 3.44 23.53 -16.95
N ALA A 193 3.57 22.21 -16.71
CA ALA A 193 4.54 21.39 -17.44
C ALA A 193 4.27 21.35 -18.95
N LYS A 194 2.99 21.30 -19.37
CA LYS A 194 2.61 21.24 -20.80
C LYS A 194 2.94 22.53 -21.54
N GLU A 195 2.91 23.64 -20.83
CA GLU A 195 3.27 24.97 -21.30
C GLU A 195 4.79 25.16 -21.31
N GLY A 196 5.56 24.18 -20.83
CA GLY A 196 7.02 24.19 -20.84
C GLY A 196 7.64 24.95 -19.66
N LEU A 197 6.93 25.12 -18.54
CA LEU A 197 7.52 25.60 -17.29
C LEU A 197 8.01 24.40 -16.48
N ARG A 198 9.28 24.44 -16.05
CA ARG A 198 9.87 23.41 -15.19
C ARG A 198 10.01 23.93 -13.76
N ILE A 199 9.30 23.32 -12.83
CA ILE A 199 9.29 23.77 -11.43
C ILE A 199 9.80 22.63 -10.57
N ASN A 200 10.95 22.82 -9.92
CA ASN A 200 11.61 21.83 -9.09
C ASN A 200 11.98 22.42 -7.73
N ALA A 201 12.28 21.56 -6.78
CA ALA A 201 12.81 21.93 -5.47
C ALA A 201 14.25 21.43 -5.32
N ILE A 202 15.07 22.19 -4.60
CA ILE A 202 16.36 21.73 -4.10
C ILE A 202 16.27 21.58 -2.58
N CYS A 203 16.86 20.51 -2.05
CA CYS A 203 16.88 20.18 -0.63
C CYS A 203 18.33 20.15 -0.12
N PRO A 204 18.90 21.29 0.28
CA PRO A 204 20.25 21.36 0.82
C PRO A 204 20.36 20.70 2.19
N GLY A 205 21.48 20.01 2.43
CA GLY A 205 21.91 19.54 3.75
C GLY A 205 22.58 20.63 4.59
N TYR A 206 23.48 20.23 5.48
CA TYR A 206 24.29 21.17 6.27
C TYR A 206 25.29 21.90 5.37
N THR A 207 24.99 23.16 5.04
CA THR A 207 25.80 23.99 4.11
C THR A 207 26.47 25.16 4.83
N GLU A 208 27.70 25.51 4.45
CA GLU A 208 28.50 26.61 5.04
C GLU A 208 27.95 27.99 4.66
N THR A 209 26.96 28.48 5.37
CA THR A 209 26.30 29.77 5.08
C THR A 209 26.28 30.64 6.33
N PRO A 210 26.08 31.96 6.20
CA PRO A 210 25.88 32.81 7.36
C PRO A 210 24.76 32.34 8.32
N MET A 211 23.76 31.61 7.83
CA MET A 211 22.69 31.03 8.66
C MET A 211 23.21 29.93 9.59
N THR A 212 24.28 29.22 9.19
CA THR A 212 24.87 28.08 9.91
C THR A 212 26.18 28.44 10.62
N THR A 213 26.92 29.46 10.16
CA THR A 213 28.27 29.78 10.64
C THR A 213 28.38 31.04 11.52
N LYS A 214 27.42 31.99 11.47
CA LYS A 214 27.53 33.26 12.22
C LYS A 214 27.42 33.12 13.74
N ASN A 215 26.70 32.11 14.23
CA ASN A 215 26.56 31.87 15.66
C ASN A 215 27.51 30.72 16.08
N PRO A 216 28.50 30.97 16.97
CA PRO A 216 29.47 29.96 17.38
C PRO A 216 28.85 28.70 18.02
N GLU A 217 27.75 28.84 18.75
CA GLU A 217 27.05 27.70 19.37
C GLU A 217 26.33 26.86 18.33
N VAL A 218 25.71 27.52 17.33
CA VAL A 218 25.08 26.86 16.19
C VAL A 218 26.12 26.13 15.35
N LEU A 219 27.27 26.77 15.09
CA LEU A 219 28.37 26.17 14.33
C LEU A 219 28.93 24.94 15.06
N LYS A 220 29.13 25.00 16.37
CA LYS A 220 29.59 23.86 17.17
C LYS A 220 28.59 22.70 17.14
N ALA A 221 27.30 22.98 17.35
CA ALA A 221 26.25 21.95 17.31
C ALA A 221 26.11 21.33 15.91
N MET A 222 26.34 22.10 14.86
CA MET A 222 26.38 21.59 13.49
C MET A 222 27.60 20.71 13.26
N GLN A 223 28.78 21.12 13.71
CA GLN A 223 30.01 20.33 13.56
C GLN A 223 29.88 18.94 14.19
N GLU A 224 29.26 18.83 15.35
CA GLU A 224 28.97 17.56 16.04
C GLU A 224 27.97 16.69 15.26
N ARG A 225 26.97 17.30 14.60
CA ARG A 225 26.01 16.59 13.74
C ARG A 225 26.61 16.16 12.41
N ILE A 226 27.54 16.92 11.86
CA ILE A 226 28.20 16.61 10.58
C ILE A 226 29.07 15.37 10.71
N THR A 227 29.88 15.28 11.78
CA THR A 227 30.77 14.14 11.98
C THR A 227 30.02 12.84 12.25
N THR A 228 28.83 12.92 12.86
CA THR A 228 28.04 11.75 13.26
C THR A 228 27.00 11.36 12.21
N ALA A 229 26.33 12.33 11.58
CA ALA A 229 25.14 12.08 10.77
C ALA A 229 25.32 12.35 9.26
N VAL A 230 26.33 13.09 8.80
CA VAL A 230 26.58 13.32 7.36
C VAL A 230 27.64 12.33 6.85
N PRO A 231 27.33 11.43 5.89
CA PRO A 231 28.30 10.48 5.34
C PRO A 231 29.59 11.09 4.80
N MET A 232 29.51 12.24 4.12
CA MET A 232 30.69 12.94 3.63
C MET A 232 31.49 13.65 4.72
N GLN A 233 31.01 13.63 5.98
CA GLN A 233 31.68 14.17 7.18
C GLN A 233 32.18 15.61 7.06
N ARG A 234 31.54 16.39 6.18
CA ARG A 234 31.82 17.82 5.99
C ARG A 234 30.54 18.57 5.67
N MET A 235 30.58 19.89 5.84
CA MET A 235 29.55 20.76 5.30
C MET A 235 29.66 20.79 3.77
N GLY A 236 28.51 20.97 3.12
CA GLY A 236 28.49 21.37 1.71
C GLY A 236 28.93 22.82 1.56
N ALA A 237 29.71 23.12 0.54
CA ALA A 237 29.97 24.49 0.14
C ALA A 237 28.71 25.08 -0.54
N PRO A 238 28.39 26.38 -0.36
CA PRO A 238 27.29 27.03 -1.07
C PRO A 238 27.33 26.84 -2.59
N GLU A 239 28.54 26.75 -3.16
CA GLU A 239 28.79 26.52 -4.58
C GLU A 239 28.31 25.15 -5.03
N GLU A 240 28.43 24.10 -4.20
CA GLU A 240 27.95 22.76 -4.52
C GLU A 240 26.43 22.71 -4.61
N ILE A 241 25.74 23.49 -3.78
CA ILE A 241 24.29 23.65 -3.86
C ILE A 241 23.92 24.46 -5.10
N ALA A 242 24.67 25.54 -5.40
CA ALA A 242 24.45 26.37 -6.58
C ALA A 242 24.63 25.59 -7.90
N ASP A 243 25.56 24.64 -7.96
CA ASP A 243 25.72 23.77 -9.12
C ASP A 243 24.50 22.84 -9.32
N GLY A 244 23.89 22.37 -8.22
CA GLY A 244 22.60 21.65 -8.25
C GLY A 244 21.45 22.52 -8.75
N VAL A 245 21.40 23.80 -8.35
CA VAL A 245 20.43 24.78 -8.89
C VAL A 245 20.65 25.00 -10.38
N LEU A 246 21.89 25.21 -10.82
CA LEU A 246 22.21 25.35 -12.25
C LEU A 246 21.83 24.11 -13.06
N TYR A 247 21.99 22.91 -12.50
CA TYR A 247 21.50 21.69 -13.13
C TYR A 247 20.00 21.74 -13.33
N LEU A 248 19.23 22.02 -12.26
CA LEU A 248 17.77 22.09 -12.32
C LEU A 248 17.25 23.23 -13.20
N SER A 249 17.97 24.35 -13.31
CA SER A 249 17.59 25.48 -14.16
C SER A 249 17.99 25.31 -15.63
N GLY A 250 19.10 24.63 -15.89
CA GLY A 250 19.72 24.52 -17.20
C GLY A 250 19.27 23.31 -18.01
N GLY A 251 19.69 23.27 -19.27
CA GLY A 251 19.16 22.32 -20.24
C GLY A 251 19.50 20.85 -20.04
N ARG A 252 20.43 20.53 -19.13
CA ARG A 252 20.74 19.14 -18.77
C ARG A 252 19.63 18.47 -17.96
N SER A 253 18.70 19.25 -17.41
CA SER A 253 17.53 18.76 -16.68
C SER A 253 16.21 19.04 -17.42
N SER A 254 16.24 19.18 -18.76
CA SER A 254 15.06 19.56 -19.56
C SER A 254 13.85 18.62 -19.43
N PHE A 255 14.02 17.42 -18.89
CA PHE A 255 12.95 16.46 -18.61
C PHE A 255 12.70 16.25 -17.11
N VAL A 256 13.26 17.11 -16.26
CA VAL A 256 13.08 17.10 -14.80
C VAL A 256 12.15 18.24 -14.41
N THR A 257 10.99 17.90 -13.87
CA THR A 257 9.99 18.82 -13.30
C THR A 257 9.26 18.11 -12.15
N GLY A 258 8.81 18.84 -11.13
CA GLY A 258 8.15 18.30 -9.94
C GLY A 258 9.07 17.57 -8.95
N SER A 259 10.37 17.52 -9.23
CA SER A 259 11.36 16.78 -8.42
C SER A 259 11.89 17.60 -7.26
N ALA A 260 12.24 16.91 -6.17
CA ALA A 260 12.99 17.47 -5.05
C ALA A 260 14.41 16.87 -5.04
N LEU A 261 15.39 17.63 -5.53
CA LEU A 261 16.79 17.18 -5.60
C LEU A 261 17.47 17.37 -4.23
N VAL A 262 17.86 16.28 -3.59
CA VAL A 262 18.59 16.31 -2.33
C VAL A 262 20.09 16.48 -2.58
N VAL A 263 20.70 17.49 -1.96
CA VAL A 263 22.14 17.80 -2.06
C VAL A 263 22.67 17.99 -0.64
N ASP A 264 23.01 16.90 0.04
CA ASP A 264 23.18 16.88 1.50
C ASP A 264 24.36 16.05 2.01
N GLY A 265 25.22 15.55 1.12
CA GLY A 265 26.33 14.68 1.47
C GLY A 265 25.91 13.30 2.00
N GLY A 266 24.69 12.87 1.67
CA GLY A 266 24.11 11.57 2.01
C GLY A 266 23.39 11.52 3.36
N TYR A 267 23.14 12.68 4.00
CA TYR A 267 22.50 12.76 5.31
C TYR A 267 21.15 12.01 5.35
N THR A 268 20.28 12.24 4.38
CA THR A 268 18.95 11.61 4.32
C THR A 268 18.98 10.16 3.81
N GLN A 269 20.15 9.60 3.52
CA GLN A 269 20.30 8.19 3.14
C GLN A 269 20.69 7.29 4.33
N ARG A 270 20.84 7.87 5.54
CA ARG A 270 21.10 7.12 6.77
C ARG A 270 19.83 6.96 7.59
N ASP A 271 19.56 5.74 8.05
CA ASP A 271 18.60 5.50 9.12
C ASP A 271 19.15 6.04 10.45
N GLU A 272 18.50 7.04 11.03
CA GLU A 272 18.93 7.71 12.27
C GLU A 272 18.74 6.88 13.56
N LEU A 273 18.38 5.59 13.50
CA LEU A 273 18.16 4.75 14.70
C LEU A 273 19.42 4.12 15.31
N SER A 274 20.61 4.32 14.72
CA SER A 274 21.85 3.65 15.16
C SER A 274 22.62 4.37 16.28
N GLN A 275 22.13 5.48 16.87
CA GLN A 275 22.90 6.27 17.86
C GLN A 275 22.09 6.83 19.05
N ILE A 276 21.27 6.02 19.72
CA ILE A 276 20.76 6.38 21.06
C ILE A 276 21.62 5.68 22.13
N PRO A 277 22.36 6.40 23.00
CA PRO A 277 23.02 5.79 24.13
C PRO A 277 21.97 5.39 25.18
N VAL A 278 21.83 4.10 25.44
CA VAL A 278 20.94 3.55 26.48
C VAL A 278 21.54 3.89 27.87
N PRO A 279 20.78 4.50 28.80
CA PRO A 279 21.26 4.68 30.17
C PRO A 279 21.19 3.35 30.92
N CYS A 280 22.29 2.96 31.56
CA CYS A 280 22.34 1.78 32.44
C CYS A 280 21.45 2.00 33.67
N LEU A 281 20.44 1.16 33.86
CA LEU A 281 19.68 1.03 35.12
C LEU A 281 20.01 -0.33 35.76
N GLU A 282 20.41 -0.30 37.03
CA GLU A 282 20.73 -1.48 37.83
C GLU A 282 19.48 -2.33 38.19
N PRO A 283 19.63 -3.66 38.38
CA PRO A 283 18.51 -4.55 38.63
C PRO A 283 18.13 -4.61 40.12
N SER A 284 16.85 -4.36 40.44
CA SER A 284 16.22 -4.75 41.71
C SER A 284 15.24 -5.91 41.52
N GLN A 285 15.10 -6.70 42.59
CA GLN A 285 14.75 -8.13 42.66
C GLN A 285 13.34 -8.57 42.20
N PRO A 286 13.14 -9.89 41.93
CA PRO A 286 11.90 -10.42 41.36
C PRO A 286 10.84 -10.80 42.40
N PHE A 287 9.58 -10.51 42.06
CA PHE A 287 8.37 -10.93 42.76
C PHE A 287 7.94 -12.34 42.29
N GLN A 288 7.70 -13.27 43.21
CA GLN A 288 7.20 -14.63 42.90
C GLN A 288 5.66 -14.71 43.02
N PRO A 289 4.96 -15.40 42.10
CA PRO A 289 3.62 -15.91 42.36
C PRO A 289 3.63 -17.40 42.70
N LYS A 290 2.87 -17.76 43.74
CA LYS A 290 2.58 -19.11 44.21
C LYS A 290 1.58 -19.82 43.28
N ALA A 291 1.85 -21.10 43.02
CA ALA A 291 0.92 -22.06 42.43
C ALA A 291 -0.13 -22.56 43.45
N THR A 292 -1.35 -22.93 43.02
CA THR A 292 -1.96 -24.27 43.26
C THR A 292 -3.38 -24.46 42.67
N PHE A 293 -3.74 -25.75 42.46
CA PHE A 293 -5.01 -26.43 42.10
C PHE A 293 -5.25 -26.73 40.61
N LEU A 294 -5.02 -27.94 40.03
CA LEU A 294 -5.35 -29.38 40.28
C LEU A 294 -6.79 -29.84 39.86
N HIS A 295 -6.85 -30.54 38.70
CA HIS A 295 -7.28 -31.95 38.49
C HIS A 295 -8.70 -32.35 37.95
N VAL A 296 -8.63 -33.28 36.96
CA VAL A 296 -9.50 -34.43 36.54
C VAL A 296 -10.69 -34.22 35.57
N LEU A 297 -10.63 -34.80 34.35
CA LEU A 297 -11.28 -36.09 33.99
C LEU A 297 -11.04 -36.51 32.52
N GLN A 298 -10.40 -37.68 32.37
CA GLN A 298 -10.46 -38.57 31.21
C GLN A 298 -11.76 -39.38 31.24
N SER A 299 -12.34 -39.67 30.06
CA SER A 299 -12.71 -41.02 29.56
C SER A 299 -13.84 -40.96 28.52
N TYR A 300 -13.64 -41.63 27.37
CA TYR A 300 -14.47 -42.70 26.81
C TYR A 300 -14.29 -42.82 25.29
N SER A 301 -13.98 -44.05 24.85
CA SER A 301 -13.97 -44.48 23.46
C SER A 301 -14.89 -45.68 23.26
N GLN A 302 -15.33 -45.85 21.99
CA GLN A 302 -15.89 -47.04 21.32
C GLN A 302 -17.39 -47.39 21.48
N HIS A 303 -18.15 -47.38 20.35
CA HIS A 303 -18.67 -48.61 19.71
C HIS A 303 -19.43 -48.40 18.37
N HIS A 304 -18.95 -49.09 17.33
CA HIS A 304 -19.59 -49.85 16.23
C HIS A 304 -20.70 -49.37 15.26
N ILE A 305 -20.56 -49.92 14.04
CA ILE A 305 -21.16 -49.68 12.69
C ILE A 305 -22.20 -50.77 12.33
N LYS A 306 -23.21 -50.44 11.48
CA LYS A 306 -23.92 -51.19 10.37
C LYS A 306 -25.42 -50.78 10.31
N ASN A 307 -26.19 -50.67 9.20
CA ASN A 307 -26.18 -51.00 7.76
C ASN A 307 -27.25 -50.10 7.05
N ILE A 308 -26.97 -49.46 5.91
CA ILE A 308 -27.39 -49.74 4.49
C ILE A 308 -28.92 -49.72 4.17
N GLY A 309 -29.31 -48.82 3.25
CA GLY A 309 -30.51 -48.92 2.39
C GLY A 309 -30.80 -47.63 1.61
N ALA A 310 -30.57 -47.63 0.29
CA ALA A 310 -30.50 -46.46 -0.60
C ALA A 310 -31.84 -46.01 -1.23
N ASP A 311 -31.97 -44.71 -1.56
CA ASP A 311 -32.33 -44.29 -2.93
C ASP A 311 -32.00 -42.80 -3.23
N ARG A 312 -31.84 -42.50 -4.51
CA ARG A 312 -31.03 -41.42 -5.14
C ARG A 312 -31.56 -39.99 -5.00
N GLY A 313 -30.66 -39.05 -4.67
CA GLY A 313 -30.83 -37.59 -4.79
C GLY A 313 -29.49 -36.87 -4.62
N HIS A 314 -29.20 -35.86 -5.44
CA HIS A 314 -27.90 -35.17 -5.53
C HIS A 314 -27.43 -34.62 -4.17
N GLN A 315 -26.31 -35.14 -3.66
CA GLN A 315 -25.72 -34.74 -2.38
C GLN A 315 -24.22 -34.49 -2.53
N PHE A 316 -23.81 -33.36 -1.96
CA PHE A 316 -22.47 -32.90 -1.61
C PHE A 316 -21.39 -34.01 -1.58
N PHE A 317 -20.36 -33.85 -2.42
CA PHE A 317 -19.10 -34.56 -2.24
C PHE A 317 -18.36 -34.00 -1.01
N ILE A 318 -18.77 -34.45 0.17
CA ILE A 318 -17.86 -34.53 1.32
C ILE A 318 -16.94 -35.71 1.01
N LEU A 319 -15.72 -35.41 0.55
CA LEU A 319 -14.63 -36.39 0.53
C LEU A 319 -14.36 -36.79 1.97
N ASN A 320 -14.96 -37.91 2.38
CA ASN A 320 -14.48 -38.72 3.48
C ASN A 320 -13.02 -39.09 3.18
N LEU A 321 -12.09 -38.34 3.76
CA LEU A 321 -10.69 -38.74 3.88
C LEU A 321 -10.66 -40.08 4.61
N LYS A 322 -10.37 -41.15 3.88
CA LYS A 322 -9.88 -42.39 4.49
C LYS A 322 -8.67 -42.01 5.36
N PRO A 323 -8.56 -42.51 6.60
CA PRO A 323 -7.37 -42.28 7.42
C PRO A 323 -6.24 -43.13 6.85
N SER A 324 -5.48 -42.57 5.91
CA SER A 324 -4.16 -43.09 5.54
C SER A 324 -3.14 -41.97 5.36
N ALA A 325 -3.34 -40.80 5.99
CA ALA A 325 -2.23 -39.93 6.29
C ALA A 325 -1.46 -40.60 7.43
N ARG A 326 -0.27 -41.14 7.13
CA ARG A 326 0.74 -41.38 8.17
C ARG A 326 1.09 -40.00 8.73
N VAL A 327 0.32 -39.55 9.73
CA VAL A 327 0.77 -38.50 10.66
C VAL A 327 2.17 -38.91 11.11
N MET A 328 3.11 -37.96 11.26
CA MET A 328 4.47 -38.20 11.77
C MET A 328 4.44 -39.00 13.09
N SER A 329 4.28 -40.31 13.02
CA SER A 329 4.39 -41.20 14.17
C SER A 329 5.84 -41.64 14.22
N VAL A 330 6.72 -40.67 14.48
CA VAL A 330 7.94 -41.00 15.18
C VAL A 330 7.43 -41.52 16.53
N ASN A 331 7.59 -42.82 16.83
CA ASN A 331 7.24 -43.38 18.15
C ASN A 331 7.64 -42.38 19.24
N GLY A 332 6.80 -42.13 20.25
CA GLY A 332 7.06 -41.11 21.27
C GLY A 332 8.47 -41.19 21.89
N GLU A 333 9.03 -42.41 22.00
CA GLU A 333 10.41 -42.67 22.41
C GLU A 333 11.48 -42.16 21.42
N VAL A 334 11.26 -42.32 20.11
CA VAL A 334 12.18 -41.85 19.07
C VAL A 334 12.08 -40.33 18.90
N SER A 335 10.89 -39.75 19.08
CA SER A 335 10.71 -38.29 19.08
C SER A 335 11.47 -37.65 20.25
N ALA A 336 11.35 -38.21 21.46
CA ALA A 336 12.09 -37.77 22.64
C ALA A 336 13.61 -37.98 22.53
N ALA A 337 14.06 -38.98 21.75
CA ALA A 337 15.49 -39.20 21.46
C ALA A 337 16.07 -38.17 20.48
N ILE A 338 15.25 -37.68 19.55
CA ILE A 338 15.65 -36.68 18.56
C ILE A 338 15.54 -35.27 19.16
N TYR A 339 14.37 -34.91 19.71
CA TYR A 339 14.06 -33.58 20.19
C TYR A 339 14.30 -33.44 21.69
N LYS A 340 15.34 -32.69 22.04
CA LYS A 340 15.51 -32.17 23.41
C LYS A 340 14.59 -30.98 23.63
N PRO A 341 13.92 -30.83 24.80
CA PRO A 341 13.02 -29.71 25.08
C PRO A 341 13.71 -28.36 24.94
N LEU A 342 13.02 -27.37 24.35
CA LEU A 342 13.50 -26.00 24.20
C LEU A 342 13.17 -25.16 25.44
N ASP A 343 14.06 -24.23 25.79
CA ASP A 343 13.76 -23.21 26.81
C ASP A 343 13.06 -22.00 26.17
N ASN A 344 11.74 -21.96 26.31
CA ASN A 344 10.90 -20.87 25.78
C ASN A 344 11.24 -19.51 26.40
N LYS A 345 11.72 -19.44 27.66
CA LYS A 345 12.08 -18.16 28.29
C LYS A 345 13.34 -17.57 27.68
N ARG A 346 14.23 -18.42 27.17
CA ARG A 346 15.45 -18.02 26.47
C ARG A 346 15.22 -17.81 24.97
N GLN A 347 14.01 -18.07 24.45
CA GLN A 347 13.73 -18.06 23.02
C GLN A 347 14.68 -19.00 22.26
N GLU A 348 14.84 -20.22 22.78
CA GLU A 348 15.64 -21.25 22.12
C GLU A 348 14.95 -21.77 20.85
N ILE A 349 15.76 -22.04 19.83
CA ILE A 349 15.38 -22.70 18.57
C ILE A 349 16.33 -23.86 18.28
N ARG A 350 15.98 -24.71 17.31
CA ARG A 350 16.88 -25.72 16.77
C ARG A 350 17.41 -25.33 15.40
N LEU A 351 18.68 -25.59 15.15
CA LEU A 351 19.32 -25.45 13.84
C LEU A 351 19.72 -26.83 13.31
N LEU A 352 19.38 -27.09 12.04
CA LEU A 352 19.72 -28.31 11.33
C LEU A 352 21.07 -28.15 10.63
N THR A 353 21.99 -29.05 10.90
CA THR A 353 23.26 -29.16 10.18
C THR A 353 23.15 -30.26 9.13
N LEU A 354 23.16 -29.88 7.86
CA LEU A 354 23.17 -30.78 6.71
C LEU A 354 24.62 -31.18 6.39
N LEU A 355 24.91 -32.50 6.44
CA LEU A 355 26.26 -33.01 6.22
C LEU A 355 26.54 -33.24 4.71
N PRO A 356 27.74 -32.89 4.22
CA PRO A 356 28.13 -33.14 2.83
C PRO A 356 28.33 -34.64 2.56
N SER A 357 28.32 -35.02 1.28
CA SER A 357 28.56 -36.39 0.83
C SER A 357 29.02 -36.39 -0.62
N GLU A 358 30.15 -37.03 -0.91
CA GLU A 358 30.65 -37.25 -2.28
C GLU A 358 29.75 -38.22 -3.07
N ASP A 359 29.07 -39.14 -2.37
CA ASP A 359 28.09 -40.06 -2.96
C ASP A 359 26.71 -39.41 -3.00
N LYS A 360 26.17 -39.24 -4.22
CA LYS A 360 24.86 -38.63 -4.49
C LYS A 360 23.71 -39.49 -3.98
N ASP A 361 23.89 -40.81 -3.99
CA ASP A 361 22.87 -41.79 -3.62
C ASP A 361 22.91 -42.12 -2.11
N ALA A 362 23.97 -41.68 -1.41
CA ALA A 362 24.06 -41.87 0.03
C ALA A 362 22.92 -41.18 0.77
N ASN A 363 22.39 -41.88 1.80
CA ASN A 363 21.37 -41.35 2.69
C ASN A 363 21.75 -39.96 3.21
N ILE A 364 20.81 -39.01 3.14
CA ILE A 364 20.98 -37.68 3.71
C ILE A 364 21.14 -37.81 5.23
N ARG A 365 22.22 -37.22 5.76
CA ARG A 365 22.54 -37.22 7.19
C ARG A 365 22.51 -35.80 7.71
N CYS A 366 21.83 -35.60 8.82
CA CYS A 366 21.71 -34.32 9.49
C CYS A 366 21.89 -34.47 11.00
N THR A 367 22.30 -33.38 11.66
CA THR A 367 22.25 -33.24 13.12
C THR A 367 21.48 -31.99 13.50
N ILE A 368 20.95 -31.92 14.72
CA ILE A 368 20.31 -30.71 15.25
C ILE A 368 21.00 -30.20 16.51
N SER A 369 21.08 -28.89 16.65
CA SER A 369 21.67 -28.20 17.80
C SER A 369 20.77 -27.06 18.28
N HIS A 370 20.88 -26.66 19.55
CA HIS A 370 20.11 -25.54 20.10
C HIS A 370 20.85 -24.23 19.84
N ALA A 371 20.08 -23.17 19.57
CA ALA A 371 20.55 -21.80 19.42
C ALA A 371 19.59 -20.85 20.16
N VAL A 372 20.08 -19.69 20.61
CA VAL A 372 19.35 -18.75 21.47
C VAL A 372 19.17 -17.42 20.74
N LEU A 373 17.96 -17.06 20.32
CA LEU A 373 17.74 -15.92 19.43
C LEU A 373 18.17 -14.55 20.00
N ASN A 374 18.06 -14.37 21.31
CA ASN A 374 18.43 -13.11 21.97
C ASN A 374 19.94 -12.95 22.24
N SER A 375 20.75 -13.95 21.89
CA SER A 375 22.22 -13.94 21.99
C SER A 375 22.87 -14.28 20.64
N PRO A 376 22.55 -13.56 19.55
CA PRO A 376 22.89 -13.99 18.19
C PRO A 376 24.40 -14.06 17.92
N SER A 377 25.23 -13.31 18.68
CA SER A 377 26.70 -13.37 18.57
C SER A 377 27.31 -14.71 18.99
N GLU A 378 26.58 -15.51 19.77
CA GLU A 378 27.04 -16.84 20.24
C GLU A 378 26.52 -17.98 19.37
N ASN A 379 25.55 -17.71 18.48
CA ASN A 379 24.99 -18.71 17.60
C ASN A 379 25.79 -18.82 16.30
N PRO A 380 25.84 -20.01 15.68
CA PRO A 380 26.36 -20.12 14.32
C PRO A 380 25.46 -19.35 13.34
N ALA A 381 26.06 -18.75 12.30
CA ALA A 381 25.30 -18.20 11.19
C ALA A 381 24.56 -19.34 10.47
N TYR A 382 23.27 -19.12 10.18
CA TYR A 382 22.41 -20.11 9.54
C TYR A 382 21.60 -19.50 8.39
N GLU A 383 21.22 -20.33 7.43
CA GLU A 383 20.25 -20.00 6.39
C GLU A 383 18.85 -20.41 6.82
N ALA A 384 17.81 -19.77 6.32
CA ALA A 384 16.43 -20.26 6.44
C ALA A 384 15.98 -20.88 5.10
N LEU A 385 15.04 -21.81 5.16
CA LEU A 385 14.43 -22.42 3.98
C LEU A 385 12.91 -22.17 3.98
N SER A 386 12.45 -21.48 2.95
CA SER A 386 11.03 -21.25 2.65
C SER A 386 10.59 -22.10 1.47
N TYR A 387 9.63 -22.99 1.70
CA TYR A 387 9.14 -23.92 0.67
C TYR A 387 7.69 -24.35 0.92
N VAL A 388 7.07 -24.94 -0.11
CA VAL A 388 5.73 -25.52 0.02
C VAL A 388 5.87 -27.00 0.32
N TRP A 389 5.21 -27.46 1.39
CA TRP A 389 5.26 -28.87 1.80
C TRP A 389 4.58 -29.80 0.78
N GLY A 390 3.59 -29.30 0.03
CA GLY A 390 2.73 -30.11 -0.83
C GLY A 390 1.73 -30.93 -0.02
N VAL A 391 1.33 -32.09 -0.54
CA VAL A 391 0.57 -33.07 0.24
C VAL A 391 1.47 -33.61 1.36
N PRO A 392 1.02 -33.62 2.64
CA PRO A 392 1.84 -34.00 3.78
C PRO A 392 2.04 -35.53 3.85
N ASP A 393 2.78 -36.08 2.87
CA ASP A 393 3.23 -37.46 2.82
C ASP A 393 4.64 -37.58 3.41
N PHE A 394 4.76 -38.06 4.65
CA PHE A 394 6.04 -38.25 5.35
C PHE A 394 6.59 -39.65 5.09
N SER A 395 6.94 -39.93 3.84
CA SER A 395 7.37 -41.25 3.37
C SER A 395 8.88 -41.38 3.17
N GLU A 396 9.61 -40.26 3.05
CA GLU A 396 11.03 -40.26 2.67
C GLU A 396 11.96 -40.30 3.89
N PRO A 397 12.89 -41.29 3.97
CA PRO A 397 13.78 -41.40 5.11
C PRO A 397 15.03 -40.51 4.98
N ILE A 398 15.42 -39.91 6.10
CA ILE A 398 16.73 -39.30 6.35
C ILE A 398 17.30 -39.82 7.67
N ILE A 399 18.60 -39.63 7.90
CA ILE A 399 19.24 -39.94 9.19
C ILE A 399 19.42 -38.64 9.96
N LEU A 400 18.69 -38.47 11.05
CA LEU A 400 18.71 -37.29 11.93
C LEU A 400 19.21 -37.67 13.32
N ASN A 401 20.33 -37.08 13.77
CA ASN A 401 20.99 -37.47 15.02
C ASN A 401 21.27 -38.99 15.14
N GLY A 402 21.48 -39.68 14.01
CA GLY A 402 21.72 -41.13 13.96
C GLY A 402 20.45 -42.00 13.95
N HIS A 403 19.26 -41.39 13.99
CA HIS A 403 17.97 -42.08 13.93
C HIS A 403 17.30 -41.88 12.56
N THR A 404 16.54 -42.86 12.09
CA THR A 404 15.70 -42.69 10.90
C THR A 404 14.55 -41.71 11.20
N PHE A 405 14.45 -40.66 10.40
CA PHE A 405 13.40 -39.65 10.47
C PHE A 405 12.75 -39.50 9.09
N PHE A 406 11.44 -39.31 9.05
CA PHE A 406 10.68 -39.26 7.81
C PHE A 406 10.26 -37.83 7.47
N ILE A 407 10.50 -37.43 6.22
CA ILE A 407 10.18 -36.12 5.66
C ILE A 407 9.35 -36.26 4.38
N THR A 408 8.92 -35.14 3.82
CA THR A 408 8.21 -35.13 2.53
C THR A 408 9.14 -35.39 1.35
N PRO A 409 8.65 -35.97 0.24
CA PRO A 409 9.37 -36.07 -1.02
C PRO A 409 9.98 -34.75 -1.48
N SER A 410 9.23 -33.66 -1.36
CA SER A 410 9.68 -32.30 -1.69
C SER A 410 10.88 -31.88 -0.86
N LEU A 411 10.83 -32.04 0.47
CA LEU A 411 11.95 -31.66 1.33
C LEU A 411 13.18 -32.55 1.10
N LYS A 412 12.98 -33.84 0.83
CA LYS A 412 14.06 -34.77 0.48
C LYS A 412 14.78 -34.31 -0.79
N TYR A 413 14.01 -33.90 -1.80
CA TYR A 413 14.54 -33.36 -3.04
C TYR A 413 15.38 -32.09 -2.80
N ILE A 414 14.80 -31.11 -2.09
CA ILE A 414 15.48 -29.84 -1.75
C ILE A 414 16.82 -30.10 -1.04
N LEU A 415 16.80 -30.92 0.03
CA LEU A 415 18.01 -31.23 0.80
C LEU A 415 19.07 -31.94 -0.06
N SER A 416 18.64 -32.78 -1.01
CA SER A 416 19.56 -33.45 -1.94
C SER A 416 20.26 -32.44 -2.85
N CYS A 417 19.51 -31.48 -3.40
CA CYS A 417 20.07 -30.41 -4.23
C CYS A 417 21.01 -29.50 -3.43
N LEU A 418 20.60 -29.05 -2.24
CA LEU A 418 21.41 -28.18 -1.39
C LEU A 418 22.71 -28.86 -0.94
N ARG A 419 22.67 -30.16 -0.64
CA ARG A 419 23.86 -30.96 -0.28
C ARG A 419 24.87 -31.08 -1.43
N GLN A 420 24.40 -31.10 -2.68
CA GLN A 420 25.27 -31.33 -3.85
C GLN A 420 25.94 -30.05 -4.37
N ARG A 421 25.39 -28.87 -4.06
CA ARG A 421 25.79 -27.60 -4.69
C ARG A 421 27.08 -27.02 -4.11
N ASP A 422 27.22 -27.14 -2.80
CA ASP A 422 28.44 -26.84 -2.05
C ASP A 422 28.81 -28.12 -1.31
N ASP A 423 29.98 -28.71 -1.60
CA ASP A 423 30.52 -29.86 -0.84
C ASP A 423 31.01 -29.41 0.56
N GLN A 424 30.16 -28.66 1.25
CA GLN A 424 30.40 -28.01 2.52
C GLN A 424 29.21 -28.28 3.44
N LEU A 425 29.49 -28.31 4.73
CA LEU A 425 28.48 -28.37 5.77
C LEU A 425 27.62 -27.10 5.73
N ARG A 426 26.30 -27.25 5.77
CA ARG A 426 25.33 -26.13 5.78
C ARG A 426 24.51 -26.16 7.06
N ILE A 427 24.33 -25.01 7.69
CA ILE A 427 23.48 -24.84 8.87
C ILE A 427 22.22 -24.12 8.42
N ILE A 428 21.07 -24.78 8.55
CA ILE A 428 19.81 -24.34 7.98
C ILE A 428 18.71 -24.47 9.04
N TRP A 429 17.80 -23.50 9.10
CA TRP A 429 16.55 -23.61 9.83
C TRP A 429 15.43 -24.02 8.88
N ILE A 430 14.72 -25.10 9.22
CA ILE A 430 13.62 -25.66 8.42
C ILE A 430 12.48 -26.00 9.36
N ASP A 431 11.33 -25.35 9.21
CA ASP A 431 10.16 -25.51 10.08
C ASP A 431 9.75 -26.97 10.32
N ALA A 432 9.70 -27.77 9.25
CA ALA A 432 9.29 -29.17 9.25
C ALA A 432 10.20 -30.09 10.09
N ILE A 433 11.44 -29.68 10.36
CA ILE A 433 12.42 -30.48 11.12
C ILE A 433 12.81 -29.81 12.43
N CYS A 434 13.03 -28.50 12.44
CA CYS A 434 13.52 -27.76 13.62
C CYS A 434 12.44 -27.62 14.71
N ILE A 435 11.17 -27.60 14.32
CA ILE A 435 10.02 -27.59 15.22
C ILE A 435 9.50 -29.02 15.39
N ASN A 436 9.26 -29.44 16.62
CA ASN A 436 8.57 -30.69 16.90
C ASN A 436 7.09 -30.56 16.52
N GLN A 437 6.74 -30.97 15.30
CA GLN A 437 5.39 -30.87 14.74
C GLN A 437 4.31 -31.65 15.54
N SER A 438 4.71 -32.58 16.40
CA SER A 438 3.81 -33.35 17.27
C SER A 438 3.47 -32.64 18.59
N ASP A 439 4.22 -31.59 18.96
CA ASP A 439 4.02 -30.81 20.18
C ASP A 439 3.38 -29.46 19.84
N ILE A 440 2.07 -29.34 20.13
CA ILE A 440 1.28 -28.15 19.80
C ILE A 440 1.75 -26.92 20.59
N GLU A 441 2.18 -27.11 21.84
CA GLU A 441 2.68 -26.01 22.66
C GLU A 441 4.02 -25.51 22.15
N GLU A 442 4.97 -26.42 21.85
CA GLU A 442 6.25 -26.05 21.23
C GLU A 442 6.00 -25.31 19.91
N ARG A 443 5.13 -25.84 19.06
CA ARG A 443 4.77 -25.23 17.78
C ARG A 443 4.24 -23.80 17.96
N GLY A 444 3.32 -23.58 18.89
CA GLY A 444 2.79 -22.24 19.18
C GLY A 444 3.87 -21.26 19.62
N HIS A 445 4.81 -21.69 20.47
CA HIS A 445 5.93 -20.86 20.91
C HIS A 445 6.91 -20.56 19.76
N GLN A 446 7.27 -21.55 18.94
CA GLN A 446 8.20 -21.35 17.81
C GLN A 446 7.58 -20.46 16.72
N VAL A 447 6.26 -20.59 16.46
CA VAL A 447 5.53 -19.69 15.56
C VAL A 447 5.60 -18.24 16.03
N ALA A 448 5.52 -17.99 17.34
CA ALA A 448 5.67 -16.65 17.89
C ALA A 448 7.08 -16.07 17.73
N LEU A 449 8.09 -16.88 17.40
CA LEU A 449 9.48 -16.48 17.17
C LEU A 449 9.85 -16.34 15.68
N MET A 450 8.91 -16.52 14.75
CA MET A 450 9.18 -16.50 13.31
C MET A 450 9.84 -15.19 12.85
N ARG A 451 9.45 -14.06 13.46
CA ARG A 451 10.09 -12.76 13.21
C ARG A 451 11.58 -12.82 13.48
N GLU A 452 11.97 -13.19 14.68
CA GLU A 452 13.35 -13.25 15.12
C GLU A 452 14.14 -14.34 14.35
N ILE A 453 13.50 -15.47 14.02
CA ILE A 453 14.13 -16.55 13.25
C ILE A 453 14.53 -16.07 11.86
N TYR A 454 13.63 -15.44 11.11
CA TYR A 454 13.91 -15.02 9.75
C TYR A 454 14.71 -13.71 9.70
N SER A 455 14.54 -12.79 10.64
CA SER A 455 15.34 -11.56 10.68
C SER A 455 16.80 -11.79 11.07
N ASN A 456 17.11 -12.84 11.86
CA ASN A 456 18.48 -13.18 12.27
C ASN A 456 19.21 -14.15 11.34
N CYS A 457 18.54 -14.70 10.31
CA CYS A 457 19.20 -15.61 9.37
C CYS A 457 20.21 -14.85 8.48
N GLN A 458 21.21 -15.56 7.95
CA GLN A 458 22.18 -14.97 7.01
C GLN A 458 21.55 -14.60 5.67
N ARG A 459 20.66 -15.49 5.20
CA ARG A 459 19.78 -15.36 4.04
C ARG A 459 18.65 -16.38 4.16
N ASP A 460 17.55 -16.10 3.50
CA ASP A 460 16.49 -17.05 3.25
C ASP A 460 16.55 -17.59 1.81
N ILE A 461 16.27 -18.88 1.67
CA ILE A 461 16.18 -19.61 0.41
C ILE A 461 14.71 -19.88 0.12
N ALA A 462 14.13 -19.13 -0.82
CA ALA A 462 12.81 -19.41 -1.35
C ALA A 462 12.91 -20.47 -2.45
N TRP A 463 12.52 -21.70 -2.12
CA TRP A 463 12.58 -22.80 -3.05
C TRP A 463 11.38 -22.81 -4.01
N LEU A 464 11.67 -22.66 -5.30
CA LEU A 464 10.69 -22.77 -6.38
C LEU A 464 10.63 -24.23 -6.85
N ASP A 465 9.68 -24.98 -6.32
CA ASP A 465 9.41 -26.35 -6.76
C ASP A 465 8.46 -26.35 -7.98
N PRO A 466 8.93 -26.75 -9.17
CA PRO A 466 8.08 -26.74 -10.37
C PRO A 466 7.04 -27.87 -10.40
N MET A 467 7.12 -28.85 -9.51
CA MET A 467 6.22 -30.01 -9.48
C MET A 467 5.04 -29.80 -8.52
N ILE A 468 5.21 -28.96 -7.50
CA ILE A 468 4.15 -28.71 -6.52
C ILE A 468 3.03 -27.84 -7.12
N GLY A 469 1.79 -28.33 -7.02
CA GLY A 469 0.58 -27.65 -7.48
C GLY A 469 0.13 -27.97 -8.90
N LYS A 470 0.85 -28.85 -9.61
CA LYS A 470 0.41 -29.33 -10.94
C LYS A 470 -0.70 -30.37 -10.79
N LYS A 471 -1.81 -30.10 -11.47
CA LYS A 471 -2.92 -31.05 -11.60
C LYS A 471 -2.42 -32.23 -12.44
N ASP A 472 -2.79 -33.44 -12.04
CA ASP A 472 -2.55 -34.70 -12.79
C ASP A 472 -1.20 -35.41 -12.63
N VAL A 473 -0.32 -34.99 -11.71
CA VAL A 473 0.91 -35.76 -11.37
C VAL A 473 0.65 -36.76 -10.25
N ASN A 474 1.04 -38.02 -10.42
CA ASN A 474 0.97 -39.02 -9.36
C ASN A 474 2.02 -38.71 -8.28
N PHE A 475 1.57 -38.45 -7.04
CA PHE A 475 2.44 -38.07 -5.92
C PHE A 475 3.58 -39.06 -5.64
N HIS A 476 3.41 -40.34 -5.94
CA HIS A 476 4.45 -41.37 -5.72
C HIS A 476 5.57 -41.36 -6.78
N GLU A 477 5.42 -40.61 -7.88
CA GLU A 477 6.39 -40.53 -8.99
C GLU A 477 6.83 -39.08 -9.28
N LEU A 478 6.56 -38.15 -8.36
CA LEU A 478 6.67 -36.70 -8.57
C LEU A 478 8.05 -36.23 -9.09
N TYR A 479 9.12 -36.95 -8.71
CA TYR A 479 10.51 -36.60 -9.05
C TYR A 479 11.23 -37.68 -9.88
N SER A 480 10.50 -38.64 -10.46
CA SER A 480 11.05 -39.69 -11.34
C SER A 480 10.72 -39.49 -12.82
N LEU A 481 10.16 -38.34 -13.19
CA LEU A 481 9.64 -38.04 -14.52
C LEU A 481 10.67 -37.37 -15.43
N LEU A 482 10.62 -37.69 -16.73
CA LEU A 482 11.32 -36.94 -17.80
C LEU A 482 10.88 -35.46 -17.83
N ASP A 483 9.67 -35.17 -17.36
CA ASP A 483 9.09 -33.82 -17.34
C ASP A 483 9.75 -32.92 -16.27
N LEU A 484 10.39 -33.47 -15.23
CA LEU A 484 11.04 -32.65 -14.18
C LEU A 484 12.17 -31.79 -14.76
N GLU A 485 13.02 -32.36 -15.62
CA GLU A 485 14.14 -31.63 -16.22
C GLU A 485 13.66 -30.52 -17.14
N GLU A 486 12.57 -30.74 -17.88
CA GLU A 486 11.98 -29.72 -18.75
C GLU A 486 11.42 -28.55 -17.92
N GLU A 487 10.73 -28.87 -16.84
CA GLU A 487 10.07 -27.87 -15.99
C GLU A 487 11.07 -27.05 -15.17
N GLU A 488 12.13 -27.69 -14.66
CA GLU A 488 13.26 -26.98 -14.04
C GLU A 488 13.98 -26.07 -15.04
N LYS A 489 14.10 -26.52 -16.29
CA LYS A 489 14.66 -25.69 -17.35
C LYS A 489 13.82 -24.43 -17.57
N TRP A 490 12.49 -24.53 -17.59
CA TRP A 490 11.61 -23.35 -17.68
C TRP A 490 11.81 -22.37 -16.53
N VAL A 491 11.91 -22.86 -15.29
CA VAL A 491 12.18 -22.01 -14.11
C VAL A 491 13.55 -21.33 -14.23
N LYS A 492 14.59 -22.08 -14.61
CA LYS A 492 15.95 -21.55 -14.77
C LYS A 492 16.04 -20.52 -15.89
N ASP A 493 15.46 -20.80 -17.05
CA ASP A 493 15.41 -19.88 -18.19
C ASP A 493 14.62 -18.61 -17.82
N GLY A 494 13.53 -18.73 -17.05
CA GLY A 494 12.80 -17.60 -16.50
C GLY A 494 13.60 -16.74 -15.53
N MET A 495 14.37 -17.35 -14.62
CA MET A 495 15.26 -16.62 -13.72
C MET A 495 16.35 -15.87 -14.49
N ASN A 496 16.94 -16.49 -15.51
CA ASN A 496 17.94 -15.87 -16.37
C ASN A 496 17.36 -14.72 -17.19
N LEU A 497 16.20 -14.92 -17.81
CA LEU A 497 15.49 -13.88 -18.54
C LEU A 497 15.21 -12.66 -17.64
N MET A 498 14.75 -12.86 -16.41
CA MET A 498 14.54 -11.75 -15.48
C MET A 498 15.82 -11.02 -15.11
N ARG A 499 16.92 -11.75 -14.94
CA ARG A 499 18.23 -11.14 -14.69
C ARG A 499 18.64 -10.25 -15.86
N GLU A 500 18.53 -10.76 -17.09
CA GLU A 500 18.86 -10.02 -18.30
C GLU A 500 17.97 -8.78 -18.48
N ILE A 501 16.67 -8.90 -18.18
CA ILE A 501 15.73 -7.77 -18.17
C ILE A 501 16.18 -6.72 -17.14
N ALA A 502 16.41 -7.12 -15.89
CA ALA A 502 16.78 -6.19 -14.82
C ALA A 502 18.15 -5.52 -15.06
N GLU A 503 19.10 -6.25 -15.66
CA GLU A 503 20.44 -5.75 -16.03
C GLU A 503 20.44 -4.96 -17.35
N LYS A 504 19.28 -4.82 -18.00
CA LYS A 504 19.10 -4.11 -19.28
C LYS A 504 20.00 -4.65 -20.40
N ASN A 505 20.08 -5.98 -20.52
CA ASN A 505 20.89 -6.64 -21.55
C ASN A 505 20.47 -6.17 -22.96
N PRO A 506 21.39 -5.58 -23.77
CA PRO A 506 21.01 -5.01 -25.07
C PRO A 506 20.45 -6.01 -26.08
N GLN A 507 20.92 -7.27 -26.05
CA GLN A 507 20.46 -8.29 -26.98
C GLN A 507 19.05 -8.75 -26.60
N THR A 508 18.82 -9.06 -25.33
CA THR A 508 17.51 -9.45 -24.80
C THR A 508 16.48 -8.34 -25.04
N LEU A 509 16.84 -7.07 -24.77
CA LEU A 509 15.93 -5.94 -24.99
C LEU A 509 15.62 -5.69 -26.46
N LYS A 510 16.56 -5.98 -27.36
CA LYS A 510 16.33 -5.90 -28.80
C LYS A 510 15.37 -6.99 -29.27
N GLU A 511 15.48 -8.20 -28.72
CA GLU A 511 14.57 -9.31 -29.03
C GLU A 511 13.16 -9.08 -28.48
N LEU A 512 13.06 -8.44 -27.31
CA LEU A 512 11.80 -8.07 -26.67
C LEU A 512 11.23 -6.74 -27.19
N GLN A 513 11.88 -6.04 -28.12
CA GLN A 513 11.41 -4.73 -28.56
C GLN A 513 10.04 -4.82 -29.25
N ASP A 514 9.07 -4.04 -28.77
CA ASP A 514 7.75 -3.98 -29.41
C ASP A 514 7.87 -3.31 -30.79
N GLN A 515 7.44 -4.02 -31.84
CA GLN A 515 7.53 -3.53 -33.22
C GLN A 515 6.47 -2.48 -33.54
N TYR A 516 5.44 -2.34 -32.71
CA TYR A 516 4.29 -1.45 -32.91
C TYR A 516 4.27 -0.26 -31.95
N ARG A 517 5.00 -0.32 -30.83
CA ARG A 517 5.05 0.75 -29.81
C ARG A 517 6.48 1.16 -29.49
N GLU A 518 6.83 2.38 -29.88
CA GLU A 518 8.15 2.95 -29.60
C GLU A 518 8.38 3.08 -28.08
N GLY A 519 9.54 2.60 -27.60
CA GLY A 519 9.90 2.64 -26.19
C GLY A 519 9.26 1.56 -25.31
N CYS A 520 8.52 0.62 -25.90
CA CYS A 520 7.90 -0.51 -25.17
C CYS A 520 8.59 -1.84 -25.51
N TYR A 521 8.46 -2.81 -24.60
CA TYR A 521 8.90 -4.19 -24.75
C TYR A 521 7.69 -5.13 -24.75
N CYS A 522 7.71 -6.13 -25.61
CA CYS A 522 6.66 -7.12 -25.78
C CYS A 522 7.19 -8.51 -25.43
N LEU A 523 6.66 -9.10 -24.36
CA LEU A 523 6.95 -10.48 -23.98
C LEU A 523 6.09 -11.40 -24.83
N LEU A 524 6.73 -12.14 -25.73
CA LEU A 524 6.08 -13.15 -26.57
C LEU A 524 5.84 -14.44 -25.81
N THR A 525 5.03 -15.35 -26.37
CA THR A 525 4.56 -16.60 -25.76
C THR A 525 5.62 -17.36 -24.97
N ASN A 526 6.84 -17.52 -25.50
CA ASN A 526 7.92 -18.23 -24.80
C ASN A 526 8.43 -17.46 -23.57
N SER A 527 8.71 -16.16 -23.71
CA SER A 527 9.12 -15.31 -22.59
C SER A 527 8.04 -15.25 -21.50
N GLN A 528 6.76 -15.19 -21.90
CA GLN A 528 5.64 -15.24 -20.95
C GLN A 528 5.62 -16.55 -20.15
N ARG A 529 5.83 -17.69 -20.81
CA ARG A 529 5.89 -19.01 -20.16
C ARG A 529 7.07 -19.13 -19.20
N MET A 530 8.27 -18.69 -19.63
CA MET A 530 9.46 -18.67 -18.79
C MET A 530 9.22 -17.87 -17.49
N LEU A 531 8.62 -16.69 -17.59
CA LEU A 531 8.33 -15.88 -16.41
C LEU A 531 7.18 -16.44 -15.57
N ALA A 532 6.16 -17.04 -16.20
CA ALA A 532 5.07 -17.70 -15.49
C ALA A 532 5.57 -18.87 -14.62
N ALA A 533 6.52 -19.66 -15.12
CA ALA A 533 7.14 -20.76 -14.39
C ALA A 533 7.84 -20.30 -13.09
N VAL A 534 8.32 -19.04 -13.04
CA VAL A 534 8.99 -18.49 -11.85
C VAL A 534 7.99 -17.79 -10.91
N PHE A 535 7.07 -16.98 -11.42
CA PHE A 535 6.30 -16.03 -10.60
C PHE A 535 4.81 -16.32 -10.49
N ARG A 536 4.27 -17.25 -11.28
CA ARG A 536 2.81 -17.52 -11.32
C ARG A 536 2.45 -18.94 -10.97
N GLU A 537 3.19 -19.89 -11.52
CA GLU A 537 2.92 -21.32 -11.35
C GLU A 537 3.29 -21.81 -9.95
N PRO A 538 4.44 -21.43 -9.37
CA PRO A 538 4.84 -21.94 -8.06
C PRO A 538 3.82 -21.57 -6.97
N GLU A 539 3.43 -22.56 -6.17
CA GLU A 539 2.46 -22.36 -5.07
C GLU A 539 3.00 -21.49 -3.94
N ILE A 540 4.32 -21.33 -3.84
CA ILE A 540 4.99 -20.53 -2.81
C ILE A 540 4.43 -19.10 -2.75
N TRP A 541 4.08 -18.52 -3.90
CA TRP A 541 3.54 -17.16 -4.00
C TRP A 541 2.11 -17.01 -3.47
N ARG A 542 1.42 -18.12 -3.24
CA ARG A 542 0.04 -18.13 -2.72
C ARG A 542 0.00 -18.52 -1.26
N ARG A 543 1.06 -19.08 -0.69
CA ARG A 543 1.07 -19.60 0.68
C ARG A 543 1.28 -18.44 1.66
N LEU A 544 0.35 -18.27 2.58
CA LEU A 544 0.37 -17.15 3.54
C LEU A 544 1.63 -17.13 4.42
N TRP A 545 2.04 -18.29 4.95
CA TRP A 545 3.23 -18.41 5.81
C TRP A 545 4.49 -17.82 5.18
N VAL A 546 4.66 -18.09 3.89
CA VAL A 546 5.80 -17.63 3.09
C VAL A 546 5.88 -16.10 3.07
N MET A 547 4.75 -15.39 3.13
CA MET A 547 4.76 -13.92 3.12
C MET A 547 5.59 -13.34 4.26
N GLN A 548 5.50 -13.91 5.47
CA GLN A 548 6.32 -13.43 6.58
C GLN A 548 7.80 -13.77 6.37
N GLU A 549 8.06 -15.00 5.93
CA GLU A 549 9.40 -15.57 5.77
C GLU A 549 10.22 -14.74 4.77
N LEU A 550 9.62 -14.51 3.59
CA LEU A 550 10.24 -13.75 2.51
C LEU A 550 10.31 -12.26 2.81
N SER A 551 9.42 -11.71 3.64
CA SER A 551 9.45 -10.29 3.99
C SER A 551 10.41 -9.94 5.12
N LEU A 552 10.73 -10.89 6.01
CA LEU A 552 11.57 -10.64 7.20
C LEU A 552 13.06 -10.89 6.97
N ALA A 553 13.41 -11.73 6.00
CA ALA A 553 14.80 -12.14 5.78
C ALA A 553 15.70 -10.97 5.31
N PRO A 554 16.90 -10.77 5.88
CA PRO A 554 17.79 -9.67 5.50
C PRO A 554 18.28 -9.81 4.04
N ARG A 555 18.47 -11.04 3.58
CA ARG A 555 18.77 -11.38 2.18
C ARG A 555 17.85 -12.50 1.73
N LEU A 556 17.38 -12.43 0.50
CA LEU A 556 16.48 -13.41 -0.08
C LEU A 556 17.00 -13.87 -1.44
N THR A 557 16.97 -15.18 -1.63
CA THR A 557 17.40 -15.85 -2.85
C THR A 557 16.29 -16.78 -3.33
N LEU A 558 15.83 -16.61 -4.57
CA LEU A 558 14.99 -17.60 -5.24
C LEU A 558 15.87 -18.71 -5.79
N MET A 559 15.50 -19.97 -5.55
CA MET A 559 16.32 -21.11 -5.95
C MET A 559 15.46 -22.25 -6.49
N SER A 560 15.97 -22.93 -7.53
CA SER A 560 15.41 -24.19 -8.03
C SER A 560 16.54 -25.03 -8.60
N ARG A 561 16.78 -26.22 -8.03
CA ARG A 561 17.92 -27.11 -8.34
C ARG A 561 19.26 -26.38 -8.44
N ASP A 562 19.70 -26.01 -9.64
CA ASP A 562 20.95 -25.30 -9.91
C ASP A 562 20.76 -23.82 -10.33
N GLY A 563 19.52 -23.38 -10.56
CA GLY A 563 19.14 -22.00 -10.82
C GLY A 563 19.07 -21.15 -9.55
N GLU A 564 19.51 -19.90 -9.64
CA GLU A 564 19.46 -18.93 -8.54
C GLU A 564 19.16 -17.53 -9.07
N LEU A 565 18.30 -16.79 -8.36
CA LEU A 565 18.03 -15.38 -8.60
C LEU A 565 18.01 -14.62 -7.27
N SER A 566 18.94 -13.68 -7.10
CA SER A 566 18.95 -12.80 -5.92
C SER A 566 17.76 -11.85 -5.98
N TRP A 567 17.10 -11.64 -4.84
CA TRP A 567 16.01 -10.67 -4.72
C TRP A 567 16.45 -9.24 -5.05
N ASP A 568 17.73 -8.90 -4.89
CA ASP A 568 18.28 -7.58 -5.25
C ASP A 568 18.07 -7.24 -6.74
N VAL A 569 18.04 -8.26 -7.61
CA VAL A 569 17.73 -8.10 -9.04
C VAL A 569 16.31 -7.57 -9.23
N LEU A 570 15.33 -8.19 -8.56
CA LEU A 570 13.92 -7.80 -8.60
C LEU A 570 13.70 -6.42 -7.96
N LYS A 571 14.33 -6.20 -6.79
CA LYS A 571 14.30 -4.91 -6.10
C LYS A 571 14.79 -3.76 -6.99
N ASN A 572 15.85 -3.95 -7.76
CA ASN A 572 16.38 -2.93 -8.65
C ASN A 572 15.44 -2.67 -9.83
N LEU A 573 14.81 -3.70 -10.39
CA LEU A 573 13.80 -3.56 -11.43
C LEU A 573 12.62 -2.72 -10.94
N PHE A 574 12.06 -3.02 -9.76
CA PHE A 574 10.93 -2.29 -9.18
C PHE A 574 11.27 -0.86 -8.71
N LYS A 575 12.53 -0.44 -8.70
CA LYS A 575 12.91 0.97 -8.43
C LYS A 575 12.81 1.84 -9.68
N ASP A 576 12.89 1.24 -10.86
CA ASP A 576 12.79 1.93 -12.14
C ASP A 576 11.37 1.74 -12.70
N GLU A 577 10.38 2.33 -12.02
CA GLU A 577 8.95 2.18 -12.37
C GLU A 577 8.67 2.44 -13.86
N PRO A 578 9.21 3.50 -14.51
CA PRO A 578 8.99 3.71 -15.94
C PRO A 578 9.55 2.59 -16.82
N TYR A 579 10.64 1.95 -16.40
CA TYR A 579 11.23 0.83 -17.12
C TYR A 579 10.45 -0.46 -16.89
N PHE A 580 9.99 -0.72 -15.67
CA PHE A 580 9.11 -1.86 -15.37
C PHE A 580 7.78 -1.76 -16.14
N ASP A 581 7.18 -0.57 -16.19
CA ASP A 581 5.92 -0.30 -16.88
C ASP A 581 6.05 -0.37 -18.42
N ALA A 582 7.27 -0.36 -18.96
CA ALA A 582 7.53 -0.49 -20.39
C ALA A 582 7.33 -1.92 -20.93
N PHE A 583 7.18 -2.93 -20.06
CA PHE A 583 6.96 -4.32 -20.46
C PHE A 583 5.48 -4.65 -20.57
N HIS A 584 5.07 -5.14 -21.73
CA HIS A 584 3.72 -5.59 -22.04
C HIS A 584 3.72 -7.05 -22.49
N MET A 585 2.61 -7.75 -22.25
CA MET A 585 2.44 -9.13 -22.73
C MET A 585 1.92 -9.07 -24.17
N GLY A 586 2.62 -9.70 -25.10
CA GLY A 586 2.21 -9.78 -26.51
C GLY A 586 0.94 -10.60 -26.71
N GLY A 587 -0.05 -10.02 -27.37
CA GLY A 587 -1.25 -10.71 -27.82
C GLY A 587 -1.03 -11.32 -29.20
N GLU A 588 -0.75 -12.62 -29.27
CA GLU A 588 -0.97 -13.38 -30.50
C GLU A 588 -2.42 -13.88 -30.51
N GLY A 589 -3.27 -13.21 -31.29
CA GLY A 589 -4.56 -13.75 -31.76
C GLY A 589 -5.78 -13.51 -30.87
N SER A 590 -6.78 -12.86 -31.46
CA SER A 590 -8.14 -12.68 -30.96
C SER A 590 -8.83 -14.02 -30.62
N HIS A 591 -9.61 -14.02 -29.53
CA HIS A 591 -10.55 -15.06 -29.04
C HIS A 591 -10.11 -16.10 -27.99
N TYR A 592 -8.95 -15.96 -27.31
CA TYR A 592 -8.64 -16.82 -26.14
C TYR A 592 -7.96 -16.06 -24.97
N HIS A 593 -8.52 -14.92 -24.54
CA HIS A 593 -8.06 -14.12 -23.39
C HIS A 593 -8.29 -14.77 -22.00
N LEU A 594 -7.95 -16.05 -21.81
CA LEU A 594 -8.09 -16.72 -20.51
C LEU A 594 -6.78 -17.19 -19.89
N TYR A 595 -5.66 -17.14 -20.60
CA TYR A 595 -4.44 -17.81 -20.11
C TYR A 595 -3.38 -16.90 -19.51
N PHE A 596 -3.22 -15.62 -19.88
CA PHE A 596 -2.15 -14.77 -19.34
C PHE A 596 -2.67 -13.41 -18.87
N LYS A 597 -2.44 -13.13 -17.57
CA LYS A 597 -2.66 -11.83 -16.92
C LYS A 597 -1.56 -10.85 -17.36
N ASP A 598 -1.79 -9.54 -17.23
CA ASP A 598 -0.79 -8.50 -17.53
C ASP A 598 0.55 -8.78 -16.84
N PHE A 599 1.67 -8.34 -17.46
CA PHE A 599 3.02 -8.52 -16.91
C PHE A 599 3.08 -8.04 -15.46
N SER A 600 2.49 -6.88 -15.16
CA SER A 600 2.36 -6.33 -13.81
C SER A 600 1.58 -7.24 -12.84
N GLU A 601 0.52 -7.91 -13.30
CA GLU A 601 -0.29 -8.81 -12.47
C GLU A 601 0.47 -10.07 -12.04
N VAL A 602 1.39 -10.58 -12.88
CA VAL A 602 2.25 -11.73 -12.53
C VAL A 602 3.17 -11.40 -11.35
N PHE A 603 3.54 -10.13 -11.17
CA PHE A 603 4.43 -9.70 -10.09
C PHE A 603 3.71 -9.17 -8.85
N VAL A 604 2.37 -9.19 -8.78
CA VAL A 604 1.64 -8.63 -7.63
C VAL A 604 2.12 -9.21 -6.30
N PRO A 605 2.20 -10.54 -6.09
CA PRO A 605 2.71 -11.10 -4.83
C PRO A 605 4.15 -10.65 -4.51
N ILE A 606 5.01 -10.62 -5.51
CA ILE A 606 6.42 -10.21 -5.38
C ILE A 606 6.51 -8.73 -4.98
N LYS A 607 5.71 -7.87 -5.61
CA LYS A 607 5.64 -6.44 -5.28
C LYS A 607 5.13 -6.22 -3.86
N LEU A 608 4.09 -6.94 -3.44
CA LEU A 608 3.56 -6.86 -2.06
C LEU A 608 4.62 -7.27 -1.02
N ILE A 609 5.40 -8.33 -1.31
CA ILE A 609 6.53 -8.76 -0.47
C ILE A 609 7.62 -7.67 -0.44
N GLU A 610 8.04 -7.13 -1.58
CA GLU A 610 9.06 -6.08 -1.65
C GLU A 610 8.62 -4.79 -0.93
N ASP A 611 7.35 -4.39 -1.08
CA ASP A 611 6.79 -3.25 -0.37
C ASP A 611 6.78 -3.49 1.16
N GLN A 612 6.50 -4.71 1.60
CA GLN A 612 6.58 -5.07 3.02
C GLN A 612 8.03 -5.07 3.52
N ARG A 613 8.96 -5.62 2.74
CA ARG A 613 10.41 -5.59 3.04
C ARG A 613 10.91 -4.15 3.18
N ARG A 614 10.46 -3.24 2.30
CA ARG A 614 10.80 -1.82 2.35
C ARG A 614 10.31 -1.17 3.65
N LEU A 615 9.05 -1.40 4.03
CA LEU A 615 8.50 -0.87 5.28
C LEU A 615 9.29 -1.32 6.51
N ILE A 616 9.59 -2.62 6.60
CA ILE A 616 10.39 -3.19 7.69
C ILE A 616 11.80 -2.58 7.69
N SER A 617 12.45 -2.50 6.53
CA SER A 617 13.82 -1.97 6.43
C SER A 617 13.94 -0.48 6.77
N GLN A 618 12.89 0.30 6.51
CA GLN A 618 12.84 1.75 6.80
C GLN A 618 12.43 2.06 8.24
N GLY A 619 12.14 1.03 9.05
CA GLY A 619 11.61 1.21 10.40
C GLY A 619 10.24 1.88 10.44
N ASN A 620 9.51 1.88 9.32
CA ASN A 620 8.14 2.37 9.28
C ASN A 620 7.24 1.41 10.04
N GLY A 621 6.24 1.95 10.73
CA GLY A 621 5.22 1.12 11.37
C GLY A 621 4.52 0.21 10.35
N SER A 622 4.26 -1.02 10.76
CA SER A 622 3.51 -2.02 10.02
C SER A 622 2.30 -2.41 10.85
N GLU A 623 1.17 -1.76 10.57
CA GLU A 623 -0.08 -1.93 11.31
C GLU A 623 -0.76 -3.26 10.96
N LEU A 624 -1.42 -3.89 11.95
CA LEU A 624 -2.09 -5.18 11.77
C LEU A 624 -3.07 -5.17 10.58
N MET A 625 -3.88 -4.11 10.45
CA MET A 625 -4.85 -3.99 9.36
C MET A 625 -4.17 -3.97 7.99
N ASP A 626 -3.06 -3.25 7.85
CA ASP A 626 -2.37 -3.09 6.57
C ASP A 626 -1.73 -4.39 6.10
N VAL A 627 -1.14 -5.15 7.04
CA VAL A 627 -0.58 -6.47 6.74
C VAL A 627 -1.67 -7.44 6.32
N LEU A 628 -2.77 -7.52 7.08
CA LEU A 628 -3.88 -8.42 6.78
C LEU A 628 -4.51 -8.08 5.42
N VAL A 629 -4.72 -6.79 5.12
CA VAL A 629 -5.23 -6.33 3.82
C VAL A 629 -4.28 -6.69 2.69
N ARG A 630 -2.97 -6.48 2.87
CA ARG A 630 -1.94 -6.70 1.84
C ARG A 630 -1.86 -8.16 1.41
N PHE A 631 -1.92 -9.07 2.38
CA PHE A 631 -1.78 -10.51 2.13
C PHE A 631 -3.10 -11.28 2.20
N ARG A 632 -4.25 -10.60 2.15
CA ARG A 632 -5.59 -11.22 2.28
C ARG A 632 -5.87 -12.35 1.29
N GLU A 633 -5.29 -12.26 0.09
CA GLU A 633 -5.50 -13.22 -1.00
C GLU A 633 -4.65 -14.49 -0.87
N MET A 634 -3.72 -14.54 0.10
CA MET A 634 -2.83 -15.69 0.30
C MET A 634 -3.52 -16.79 1.09
N GLU A 635 -3.36 -18.02 0.64
CA GLU A 635 -4.02 -19.23 1.09
C GLU A 635 -3.34 -19.79 2.36
N SER A 636 -4.14 -20.34 3.29
CA SER A 636 -3.66 -21.05 4.47
C SER A 636 -4.43 -22.36 4.68
N THR A 637 -3.77 -23.37 5.24
CA THR A 637 -4.41 -24.67 5.54
C THR A 637 -5.23 -24.59 6.84
N ASP A 638 -4.67 -24.01 7.90
CA ASP A 638 -5.41 -23.68 9.12
C ASP A 638 -5.99 -22.26 8.97
N PRO A 639 -7.29 -22.04 9.21
CA PRO A 639 -7.87 -20.71 9.17
C PRO A 639 -7.25 -19.72 10.18
N ARG A 640 -6.75 -20.19 11.32
CA ARG A 640 -6.09 -19.34 12.33
C ARG A 640 -4.83 -18.66 11.80
N ASP A 641 -4.16 -19.32 10.86
CA ASP A 641 -2.92 -18.82 10.28
C ASP A 641 -3.14 -17.54 9.49
N LYS A 642 -4.37 -17.25 9.02
CA LYS A 642 -4.72 -15.94 8.45
C LYS A 642 -4.37 -14.75 9.34
N ILE A 643 -4.30 -14.99 10.64
CA ILE A 643 -3.82 -14.01 11.62
C ILE A 643 -2.43 -14.40 12.08
N PHE A 644 -2.24 -15.61 12.64
CA PHE A 644 -0.97 -16.00 13.26
C PHE A 644 0.22 -15.98 12.31
N GLY A 645 0.04 -16.39 11.06
CA GLY A 645 1.07 -16.40 10.03
C GLY A 645 1.51 -15.02 9.54
N LEU A 646 0.85 -13.95 9.99
CA LEU A 646 1.16 -12.57 9.63
C LEU A 646 1.61 -11.71 10.81
N LEU A 647 1.44 -12.15 12.06
CA LEU A 647 1.80 -11.37 13.26
C LEU A 647 3.29 -10.99 13.30
N GLY A 648 4.18 -11.83 12.74
CA GLY A 648 5.60 -11.52 12.65
C GLY A 648 5.93 -10.26 11.82
N LEU A 649 5.02 -9.83 10.94
CA LEU A 649 5.15 -8.64 10.11
C LEU A 649 4.58 -7.38 10.75
N VAL A 650 3.93 -7.51 11.90
CA VAL A 650 3.23 -6.42 12.58
C VAL A 650 4.13 -5.80 13.64
N THR A 651 4.05 -4.48 13.81
CA THR A 651 4.85 -3.74 14.81
C THR A 651 4.03 -3.12 15.92
N ASP A 652 2.72 -2.98 15.75
CA ASP A 652 1.83 -2.48 16.81
C ASP A 652 1.61 -3.55 17.90
N ASP A 653 1.32 -3.10 19.13
CA ASP A 653 1.03 -4.00 20.24
C ASP A 653 -0.42 -4.50 20.14
N HIS A 654 -0.63 -5.51 19.30
CA HIS A 654 -1.94 -6.07 19.00
C HIS A 654 -2.56 -6.89 20.15
N GLY A 655 -1.80 -7.28 21.17
CA GLY A 655 -2.30 -8.10 22.29
C GLY A 655 -2.78 -9.53 21.94
N ILE A 656 -2.85 -9.90 20.66
CA ILE A 656 -3.15 -11.26 20.18
C ILE A 656 -2.00 -12.21 20.53
N LYS A 657 -2.32 -13.33 21.18
CA LYS A 657 -1.35 -14.40 21.49
C LYS A 657 -1.55 -15.58 20.55
N VAL A 658 -0.46 -16.18 20.10
CA VAL A 658 -0.51 -17.40 19.27
C VAL A 658 -0.95 -18.57 20.14
N ASP A 659 -2.17 -19.06 19.92
CA ASP A 659 -2.74 -20.21 20.61
C ASP A 659 -3.56 -21.07 19.64
N TYR A 660 -3.03 -22.23 19.28
CA TYR A 660 -3.70 -23.19 18.38
C TYR A 660 -4.81 -24.00 19.07
N LEU A 661 -4.96 -23.89 20.39
CA LEU A 661 -6.08 -24.49 21.13
C LEU A 661 -7.34 -23.60 21.07
N MET A 662 -7.18 -22.31 20.81
CA MET A 662 -8.29 -21.38 20.61
C MET A 662 -9.16 -21.77 19.42
N SER A 663 -10.46 -21.56 19.51
CA SER A 663 -11.35 -21.77 18.36
C SER A 663 -11.18 -20.65 17.33
N VAL A 664 -11.45 -20.94 16.05
CA VAL A 664 -11.40 -19.94 14.97
C VAL A 664 -12.32 -18.74 15.26
N PRO A 665 -13.57 -18.92 15.74
CA PRO A 665 -14.44 -17.79 16.07
C PRO A 665 -13.89 -16.87 17.16
N GLU A 666 -13.34 -17.44 18.25
CA GLU A 666 -12.74 -16.66 19.34
C GLU A 666 -11.55 -15.83 18.85
N LEU A 667 -10.69 -16.42 18.02
CA LEU A 667 -9.55 -15.71 17.44
C LEU A 667 -9.98 -14.55 16.53
N TYR A 668 -11.00 -14.76 15.70
CA TYR A 668 -11.47 -13.72 14.77
C TYR A 668 -12.13 -12.57 15.53
N GLN A 669 -12.87 -12.87 16.60
CA GLN A 669 -13.41 -11.87 17.51
C GLN A 669 -12.28 -11.09 18.19
N GLN A 670 -11.28 -11.77 18.75
CA GLN A 670 -10.13 -11.13 19.38
C GLN A 670 -9.37 -10.22 18.39
N ALA A 671 -9.13 -10.69 17.17
CA ALA A 671 -8.45 -9.91 16.14
C ALA A 671 -9.24 -8.68 15.71
N THR A 672 -10.57 -8.81 15.55
CA THR A 672 -11.43 -7.68 15.19
C THR A 672 -11.48 -6.63 16.30
N VAL A 673 -11.57 -7.06 17.56
CA VAL A 673 -11.52 -6.17 18.74
C VAL A 673 -10.18 -5.44 18.82
N SER A 674 -9.08 -6.16 18.60
CA SER A 674 -7.73 -5.58 18.56
C SER A 674 -7.64 -4.49 17.48
N LEU A 675 -8.12 -4.76 16.26
CA LEU A 675 -8.15 -3.79 15.16
C LEU A 675 -8.93 -2.52 15.51
N ILE A 676 -10.12 -2.65 16.11
CA ILE A 676 -10.94 -1.50 16.53
C ILE A 676 -10.20 -0.67 17.59
N ASN A 677 -9.64 -1.33 18.60
CA ASN A 677 -9.00 -0.67 19.73
C ASN A 677 -7.69 0.04 19.34
N LEU A 678 -6.88 -0.60 18.48
CA LEU A 678 -5.65 -0.02 17.95
C LEU A 678 -5.92 1.19 17.06
N ALA A 679 -6.89 1.06 16.14
CA ALA A 679 -7.19 2.11 15.17
C ALA A 679 -8.03 3.26 15.75
N GLY A 680 -8.72 3.02 16.88
CA GLY A 680 -9.64 3.98 17.48
C GLY A 680 -10.89 4.21 16.66
N ASN A 681 -11.22 3.34 15.71
CA ASN A 681 -12.29 3.52 14.73
C ASN A 681 -12.90 2.17 14.29
N LEU A 682 -13.98 2.23 13.52
CA LEU A 682 -14.74 1.08 13.03
C LEU A 682 -14.47 0.80 11.54
N ASP A 683 -13.30 1.17 11.01
CA ASP A 683 -12.97 0.98 9.59
C ASP A 683 -12.99 -0.51 9.20
N ILE A 684 -12.60 -1.43 10.09
CA ILE A 684 -12.71 -2.87 9.85
C ILE A 684 -14.15 -3.33 9.59
N LEU A 685 -15.16 -2.62 10.12
CA LEU A 685 -16.58 -2.91 9.90
C LEU A 685 -17.10 -2.22 8.63
N CYS A 686 -16.72 -0.95 8.45
CA CYS A 686 -17.22 -0.10 7.38
C CYS A 686 -16.54 -0.40 6.03
N GLN A 687 -15.35 -0.98 6.06
CA GLN A 687 -14.53 -1.27 4.90
C GLN A 687 -13.85 -2.63 5.04
N ASN A 688 -14.60 -3.64 5.49
CA ASN A 688 -14.09 -4.98 5.72
C ASN A 688 -13.47 -5.56 4.43
N PRO A 689 -12.13 -5.69 4.34
CA PRO A 689 -11.44 -6.21 3.15
C PRO A 689 -11.67 -7.71 2.95
N PHE A 690 -12.22 -8.39 3.96
CA PHE A 690 -12.51 -9.82 3.96
C PHE A 690 -13.99 -10.11 3.69
N GLU A 691 -14.81 -9.07 3.45
CA GLU A 691 -16.23 -9.23 3.15
C GLU A 691 -16.42 -10.01 1.85
N ARG A 692 -17.36 -10.96 1.88
CA ARG A 692 -17.80 -11.71 0.69
C ARG A 692 -18.79 -10.88 -0.13
N VAL A 693 -18.99 -11.27 -1.38
CA VAL A 693 -19.93 -10.56 -2.28
C VAL A 693 -21.37 -10.63 -1.75
N GLU A 694 -21.70 -11.70 -1.05
CA GLU A 694 -23.01 -11.97 -0.44
C GLU A 694 -23.23 -11.25 0.91
N GLY A 695 -22.25 -10.48 1.38
CA GLY A 695 -22.23 -9.88 2.72
C GLY A 695 -21.63 -10.81 3.80
N PRO A 696 -21.72 -10.44 5.09
CA PRO A 696 -21.27 -11.29 6.19
C PRO A 696 -21.96 -12.66 6.19
N THR A 697 -21.22 -13.74 6.47
CA THR A 697 -21.76 -15.11 6.50
C THR A 697 -22.88 -15.24 7.54
N ALA A 698 -22.85 -14.42 8.59
CA ALA A 698 -23.92 -14.30 9.58
C ALA A 698 -25.32 -14.09 8.94
N LEU A 699 -25.41 -13.48 7.75
CA LEU A 699 -26.67 -13.27 7.02
C LEU A 699 -27.18 -14.51 6.27
N CYS A 700 -26.30 -15.44 5.88
CA CYS A 700 -26.61 -16.56 4.99
C CYS A 700 -27.11 -17.81 5.74
N CYS A 701 -26.95 -17.87 7.06
CA CYS A 701 -27.34 -19.01 7.88
C CYS A 701 -28.86 -19.03 8.20
N ALA A 702 -29.70 -19.22 7.18
CA ALA A 702 -31.16 -19.26 7.31
C ALA A 702 -31.72 -20.59 7.87
N ASN A 703 -30.95 -21.69 7.82
CA ASN A 703 -31.38 -22.97 8.40
C ASN A 703 -30.82 -23.12 9.82
N TRP A 704 -31.70 -22.95 10.81
CA TRP A 704 -31.43 -23.01 12.25
C TRP A 704 -31.00 -24.39 12.79
N ASN A 705 -30.74 -25.37 11.92
CA ASN A 705 -30.53 -26.78 12.30
C ASN A 705 -29.10 -27.31 12.11
N GLU A 706 -28.14 -26.49 11.70
CA GLU A 706 -26.71 -26.88 11.70
C GLU A 706 -25.96 -26.09 12.79
N GLY A 707 -25.64 -26.79 13.89
CA GLY A 707 -24.65 -26.46 14.92
C GLY A 707 -24.48 -25.00 15.35
N LEU A 708 -24.98 -24.66 16.56
CA LEU A 708 -24.79 -23.40 17.29
C LEU A 708 -23.32 -22.94 17.54
N HIS A 709 -22.31 -23.72 17.14
CA HIS A 709 -20.91 -23.55 17.55
C HIS A 709 -20.00 -22.80 16.55
N HIS A 710 -20.54 -22.34 15.42
CA HIS A 710 -19.74 -21.70 14.35
C HIS A 710 -20.27 -20.34 13.87
N ARG A 711 -21.23 -19.72 14.57
CA ARG A 711 -21.74 -18.40 14.17
C ARG A 711 -20.86 -17.29 14.74
N LEU A 712 -20.26 -16.50 13.85
CA LEU A 712 -19.62 -15.23 14.17
C LEU A 712 -20.66 -14.11 14.21
N PRO A 713 -20.54 -13.15 15.15
CA PRO A 713 -21.31 -11.90 15.09
C PRO A 713 -21.07 -11.16 13.77
N SER A 714 -22.06 -10.42 13.28
CA SER A 714 -21.94 -9.71 11.98
C SER A 714 -20.90 -8.60 11.98
N TRP A 715 -20.48 -8.14 13.16
CA TRP A 715 -19.38 -7.19 13.33
C TRP A 715 -18.00 -7.85 13.38
N VAL A 716 -17.89 -9.18 13.44
CA VAL A 716 -16.59 -9.86 13.43
C VAL A 716 -16.12 -10.09 12.00
N ALA A 717 -14.89 -9.70 11.69
CA ALA A 717 -14.30 -9.94 10.38
C ALA A 717 -14.01 -11.42 10.16
N GLU A 718 -14.38 -11.94 8.99
CA GLU A 718 -14.19 -13.35 8.63
C GLU A 718 -12.97 -13.52 7.73
N TYR A 719 -11.90 -14.10 8.26
CA TYR A 719 -10.70 -14.38 7.47
C TYR A 719 -10.87 -15.70 6.72
N ASP A 720 -11.03 -15.66 5.39
CA ASP A 720 -11.24 -16.87 4.59
C ASP A 720 -9.92 -17.52 4.17
N SER A 721 -9.67 -18.75 4.65
CA SER A 721 -8.46 -19.54 4.43
C SER A 721 -8.20 -19.91 2.96
N GLN A 722 -9.23 -19.99 2.11
CA GLN A 722 -9.14 -20.59 0.77
C GLN A 722 -9.67 -19.68 -0.37
N CYS A 723 -10.25 -18.52 -0.08
CA CYS A 723 -10.99 -17.74 -1.08
C CYS A 723 -10.16 -16.65 -1.79
N ARG A 724 -10.30 -16.60 -3.12
CA ARG A 724 -9.78 -15.54 -4.03
C ARG A 724 -10.82 -14.49 -4.43
N GLN A 725 -11.94 -14.40 -3.73
CA GLN A 725 -13.06 -13.50 -4.06
C GLN A 725 -13.43 -12.61 -2.87
N CYS A 726 -12.43 -11.94 -2.28
CA CYS A 726 -12.71 -10.79 -1.44
C CYS A 726 -13.20 -9.64 -2.32
N VAL A 727 -14.21 -8.89 -1.88
CA VAL A 727 -14.66 -7.71 -2.63
C VAL A 727 -13.48 -6.73 -2.72
N PRO A 728 -13.18 -6.16 -3.91
CA PRO A 728 -12.27 -5.03 -4.02
C PRO A 728 -12.68 -3.94 -3.03
N MET A 729 -11.76 -3.51 -2.18
CA MET A 729 -12.03 -2.40 -1.26
C MET A 729 -12.30 -1.15 -2.10
N LEU A 730 -13.57 -0.80 -2.25
CA LEU A 730 -13.98 0.36 -3.07
C LEU A 730 -13.85 1.67 -2.32
N PHE A 731 -13.92 1.62 -0.99
CA PHE A 731 -13.68 2.75 -0.09
C PHE A 731 -12.21 2.77 0.43
N ALA A 732 -11.37 1.85 -0.06
CA ALA A 732 -10.03 1.45 0.40
C ALA A 732 -9.07 2.54 0.85
N GLN A 733 -9.08 3.68 0.16
CA GLN A 733 -8.18 4.75 0.54
C GLN A 733 -8.83 5.44 1.73
N ARG A 734 -8.35 5.04 2.91
CA ARG A 734 -8.60 5.70 4.18
C ARG A 734 -8.57 7.21 3.92
N ASP A 735 -9.65 7.88 4.31
CA ASP A 735 -9.85 9.35 4.23
C ASP A 735 -10.41 9.95 2.92
N ILE A 736 -10.86 9.13 1.95
CA ILE A 736 -11.70 9.68 0.85
C ILE A 736 -13.06 10.15 1.38
N PHE A 737 -13.61 9.42 2.36
CA PHE A 737 -14.93 9.65 2.95
C PHE A 737 -14.82 9.87 4.46
N ASN A 738 -15.74 10.65 4.99
CA ASN A 738 -15.82 10.93 6.42
C ASN A 738 -17.27 11.18 6.83
N ALA A 739 -18.13 10.16 6.71
CA ALA A 739 -19.56 10.28 6.94
C ALA A 739 -19.94 10.65 8.39
N GLY A 740 -19.17 10.17 9.38
CA GLY A 740 -19.39 10.40 10.80
C GLY A 740 -18.19 11.02 11.53
N ILE A 741 -18.15 10.91 12.86
CA ILE A 741 -16.94 11.22 13.62
C ILE A 741 -15.85 10.18 13.37
N LYS A 742 -14.59 10.62 13.43
CA LYS A 742 -13.44 9.79 13.12
C LYS A 742 -13.15 8.69 14.14
N ASN A 743 -13.54 8.88 15.39
CA ASN A 743 -13.15 8.01 16.50
C ASN A 743 -14.38 7.33 17.11
N CYS A 744 -14.21 6.08 17.54
CA CYS A 744 -15.14 5.37 18.42
C CYS A 744 -14.60 5.31 19.85
N GLU A 745 -15.42 4.79 20.77
CA GLU A 745 -15.00 4.54 22.15
C GLU A 745 -14.01 3.36 22.20
N THR A 746 -12.87 3.56 22.86
CA THR A 746 -11.86 2.51 23.07
C THR A 746 -11.44 2.40 24.54
N PRO A 747 -11.27 1.18 25.09
CA PRO A 747 -11.59 -0.12 24.47
C PRO A 747 -13.08 -0.25 24.12
N CYS A 748 -13.40 -0.91 23.00
CA CYS A 748 -14.78 -1.07 22.55
C CYS A 748 -15.62 -1.82 23.61
N GLN A 749 -16.87 -1.42 23.75
CA GLN A 749 -17.78 -2.01 24.73
C GLN A 749 -18.48 -3.22 24.12
N LEU A 750 -18.27 -4.39 24.72
CA LEU A 750 -18.95 -5.64 24.35
C LEU A 750 -19.90 -6.07 25.46
N VAL A 751 -21.09 -6.54 25.09
CA VAL A 751 -22.12 -7.04 26.01
C VAL A 751 -22.64 -8.41 25.57
N GLY A 752 -23.42 -9.07 26.44
CA GLY A 752 -23.92 -10.41 26.22
C GLY A 752 -23.03 -11.49 26.85
N PRO A 753 -23.55 -12.73 27.02
CA PRO A 753 -22.86 -13.80 27.74
C PRO A 753 -21.58 -14.32 27.05
N ARG A 754 -21.37 -13.96 25.77
CA ARG A 754 -20.17 -14.30 24.99
C ARG A 754 -19.45 -13.06 24.46
N GLU A 755 -19.77 -11.88 24.99
CA GLU A 755 -19.26 -10.60 24.48
C GLU A 755 -19.51 -10.44 22.97
N ASP A 756 -20.65 -10.95 22.49
CA ASP A 756 -20.99 -11.09 21.08
C ASP A 756 -21.77 -9.90 20.52
N ILE A 757 -22.07 -8.91 21.36
CA ILE A 757 -22.78 -7.68 20.97
C ILE A 757 -21.86 -6.47 21.14
N LEU A 758 -21.55 -5.80 20.04
CA LEU A 758 -20.81 -4.54 20.02
C LEU A 758 -21.75 -3.36 20.31
N VAL A 759 -21.43 -2.56 21.32
CA VAL A 759 -22.16 -1.33 21.65
C VAL A 759 -21.50 -0.14 20.96
N THR A 760 -22.28 0.64 20.23
CA THR A 760 -21.83 1.86 19.58
C THR A 760 -22.94 2.92 19.56
N LYS A 761 -22.62 4.13 19.09
CA LYS A 761 -23.59 5.21 18.89
C LYS A 761 -23.62 5.60 17.43
N GLY A 762 -24.76 6.08 16.96
CA GLY A 762 -24.89 6.55 15.59
C GLY A 762 -26.21 7.25 15.30
N ALA A 763 -26.32 7.79 14.10
CA ALA A 763 -27.52 8.43 13.57
C ALA A 763 -28.13 7.58 12.46
N ILE A 764 -29.44 7.29 12.58
CA ILE A 764 -30.21 6.60 11.54
C ILE A 764 -30.65 7.63 10.49
N LEU A 765 -30.33 7.36 9.23
CA LEU A 765 -30.65 8.24 8.11
C LEU A 765 -32.00 7.92 7.47
N GLY A 766 -32.45 6.66 7.51
CA GLY A 766 -33.69 6.19 6.90
C GLY A 766 -33.73 4.67 6.84
N THR A 767 -34.78 4.12 6.23
CA THR A 767 -34.85 2.68 5.92
C THR A 767 -34.80 2.47 4.42
N VAL A 768 -34.19 1.39 3.97
CA VAL A 768 -34.17 1.00 2.57
C VAL A 768 -35.62 0.81 2.09
N ALA A 769 -36.03 1.65 1.13
CA ALA A 769 -37.34 1.57 0.49
C ALA A 769 -37.43 0.31 -0.38
N PRO A 770 -38.63 -0.07 -0.86
CA PRO A 770 -38.81 -1.29 -1.65
C PRO A 770 -37.82 -1.36 -2.81
N ILE A 771 -36.91 -2.31 -2.72
CA ILE A 771 -36.05 -2.70 -3.84
C ILE A 771 -36.95 -3.49 -4.79
N LEU A 772 -36.80 -3.27 -6.08
CA LEU A 772 -37.44 -4.09 -7.12
C LEU A 772 -36.97 -5.55 -6.98
N GLN A 773 -37.63 -6.34 -6.12
CA GLN A 773 -37.37 -7.75 -5.91
C GLN A 773 -38.52 -8.58 -6.49
N GLY A 774 -38.18 -9.60 -7.28
CA GLY A 774 -39.10 -10.50 -7.98
C GLY A 774 -38.82 -10.57 -9.49
N ASP A 775 -39.21 -11.68 -10.14
CA ASP A 775 -39.04 -11.99 -11.57
C ASP A 775 -39.84 -11.01 -12.48
N LYS A 776 -39.52 -9.72 -12.42
CA LYS A 776 -40.03 -8.70 -13.33
C LYS A 776 -38.88 -8.24 -14.21
N HIS A 777 -39.07 -8.38 -15.52
CA HIS A 777 -38.22 -7.73 -16.50
C HIS A 777 -38.45 -6.23 -16.40
N LEU A 778 -37.45 -5.50 -15.92
CA LEU A 778 -37.50 -4.04 -15.79
C LEU A 778 -36.25 -3.47 -16.45
N GLU A 779 -36.49 -2.58 -17.40
CA GLU A 779 -35.45 -1.82 -18.08
C GLU A 779 -34.79 -0.86 -17.11
N ALA A 780 -33.53 -0.44 -17.35
CA ALA A 780 -32.91 0.60 -16.52
C ALA A 780 -33.76 1.88 -16.51
N PHE A 781 -34.46 2.14 -17.60
CA PHE A 781 -35.43 3.23 -17.71
C PHE A 781 -36.63 3.06 -16.77
N ASP A 782 -37.18 1.86 -16.63
CA ASP A 782 -38.28 1.59 -15.70
C ASP A 782 -37.85 1.82 -14.25
N VAL A 783 -36.62 1.43 -13.91
CA VAL A 783 -36.00 1.66 -12.61
C VAL A 783 -35.81 3.17 -12.35
N MET A 784 -35.32 3.91 -13.35
CA MET A 784 -35.14 5.36 -13.23
C MET A 784 -36.48 6.12 -13.15
N ILE A 785 -37.50 5.72 -13.92
CA ILE A 785 -38.85 6.29 -13.80
C ILE A 785 -39.42 6.01 -12.41
N LEU A 786 -39.22 4.80 -11.88
CA LEU A 786 -39.73 4.43 -10.57
C LEU A 786 -39.15 5.32 -9.47
N TYR A 787 -37.83 5.54 -9.49
CA TYR A 787 -37.15 6.29 -8.42
C TYR A 787 -37.13 7.80 -8.63
N LEU A 788 -37.03 8.27 -9.87
CA LEU A 788 -36.86 9.69 -10.20
C LEU A 788 -38.16 10.34 -10.70
N GLY A 789 -39.09 9.54 -11.24
CA GLY A 789 -40.27 10.03 -11.95
C GLY A 789 -39.95 10.42 -13.40
N LYS A 790 -40.93 10.21 -14.28
CA LYS A 790 -40.80 10.51 -15.72
C LYS A 790 -40.47 11.99 -15.99
N ASP A 791 -41.10 12.90 -15.24
CA ASP A 791 -40.89 14.34 -15.38
C ASP A 791 -39.45 14.77 -15.05
N ALA A 792 -38.79 14.11 -14.08
CA ALA A 792 -37.40 14.38 -13.75
C ALA A 792 -36.46 13.98 -14.90
N LEU A 793 -36.79 12.92 -15.65
CA LEU A 793 -36.04 12.47 -16.81
C LEU A 793 -36.22 13.38 -18.03
N GLU A 794 -37.46 13.84 -18.28
CA GLU A 794 -37.76 14.72 -19.41
C GLU A 794 -37.30 16.17 -19.17
N LYS A 795 -37.31 16.63 -17.91
CA LYS A 795 -36.98 18.02 -17.52
C LYS A 795 -36.06 18.05 -16.29
N PRO A 796 -34.81 17.55 -16.40
CA PRO A 796 -33.89 17.43 -15.25
C PRO A 796 -33.63 18.74 -14.53
N GLN A 797 -33.49 19.84 -15.27
CA GLN A 797 -33.20 21.16 -14.72
C GLN A 797 -34.31 21.71 -13.79
N LYS A 798 -35.52 21.12 -13.81
CA LYS A 798 -36.64 21.54 -12.95
C LYS A 798 -36.82 20.67 -11.70
N HIS A 799 -36.04 19.60 -11.55
CA HIS A 799 -36.20 18.61 -10.49
C HIS A 799 -34.90 18.48 -9.70
N LEU A 800 -34.75 19.36 -8.71
CA LEU A 800 -33.64 19.31 -7.76
C LEU A 800 -33.78 18.11 -6.83
N TYR A 801 -32.65 17.49 -6.50
CA TYR A 801 -32.55 16.44 -5.52
C TYR A 801 -32.66 17.04 -4.11
N ALA A 802 -33.69 16.60 -3.37
CA ALA A 802 -34.07 17.19 -2.09
C ALA A 802 -34.77 16.16 -1.15
N PRO A 803 -34.11 15.06 -0.76
CA PRO A 803 -34.63 14.11 0.23
C PRO A 803 -34.87 14.76 1.60
N LYS A 804 -35.74 14.16 2.42
CA LYS A 804 -36.14 14.71 3.73
C LYS A 804 -35.71 13.82 4.89
N VAL A 805 -34.62 14.18 5.56
CA VAL A 805 -34.06 13.40 6.67
C VAL A 805 -34.33 14.12 7.98
N GLY A 806 -34.95 13.44 8.95
CA GLY A 806 -35.19 14.00 10.28
C GLY A 806 -35.98 15.32 10.29
N GLY A 807 -36.91 15.48 9.34
CA GLY A 807 -37.72 16.70 9.19
C GLY A 807 -37.02 17.84 8.44
N LYS A 808 -35.77 17.67 8.01
CA LYS A 808 -35.03 18.64 7.21
C LYS A 808 -34.85 18.19 5.77
N GLU A 809 -35.05 19.10 4.83
CA GLU A 809 -34.73 18.90 3.43
C GLU A 809 -33.21 19.00 3.22
N ILE A 810 -32.61 17.93 2.68
CA ILE A 810 -31.19 17.83 2.39
C ILE A 810 -31.03 18.02 0.89
N SER A 811 -30.63 19.22 0.48
CA SER A 811 -30.33 19.50 -0.93
C SER A 811 -28.84 19.76 -1.10
N THR A 812 -28.25 19.07 -2.07
CA THR A 812 -26.89 19.31 -2.57
C THR A 812 -26.86 20.43 -3.62
N GLY A 813 -28.03 20.96 -4.00
CA GLY A 813 -28.19 21.97 -5.06
C GLY A 813 -28.17 21.40 -6.48
N GLU A 814 -28.15 20.09 -6.65
CA GLU A 814 -28.10 19.44 -7.96
C GLU A 814 -29.42 18.77 -8.36
N THR A 815 -29.52 18.34 -9.63
CA THR A 815 -30.69 17.63 -10.15
C THR A 815 -30.73 16.18 -9.69
N ALA A 816 -31.91 15.58 -9.66
CA ALA A 816 -32.07 14.15 -9.31
C ALA A 816 -31.26 13.22 -10.25
N ILE A 817 -31.16 13.54 -11.54
CA ILE A 817 -30.36 12.77 -12.50
C ILE A 817 -28.86 12.86 -12.17
N ARG A 818 -28.36 14.05 -11.84
CA ARG A 818 -26.94 14.24 -11.50
C ARG A 818 -26.58 13.51 -10.21
N ALA A 819 -27.44 13.57 -9.18
CA ALA A 819 -27.29 12.82 -7.94
C ALA A 819 -27.28 11.29 -8.19
N PHE A 820 -28.14 10.79 -9.08
CA PHE A 820 -28.17 9.38 -9.48
C PHE A 820 -26.83 8.92 -10.07
N TRP A 821 -26.30 9.63 -11.07
CA TRP A 821 -25.03 9.25 -11.70
C TRP A 821 -23.85 9.34 -10.74
N ARG A 822 -23.80 10.37 -9.90
CA ARG A 822 -22.80 10.50 -8.84
C ARG A 822 -22.84 9.36 -7.83
N THR A 823 -24.04 8.87 -7.51
CA THR A 823 -24.23 7.69 -6.65
C THR A 823 -23.65 6.43 -7.30
N MET A 824 -23.89 6.22 -8.59
CA MET A 824 -23.37 5.06 -9.34
C MET A 824 -21.84 5.02 -9.39
N VAL A 825 -21.20 6.17 -9.56
CA VAL A 825 -19.73 6.29 -9.56
C VAL A 825 -19.15 6.54 -8.16
N LYS A 826 -20.01 6.58 -7.12
CA LYS A 826 -19.63 6.76 -5.71
C LYS A 826 -18.81 8.04 -5.47
N ASP A 827 -19.00 9.10 -6.25
CA ASP A 827 -18.15 10.31 -6.21
C ASP A 827 -16.63 10.07 -6.32
N CYS A 828 -16.20 8.95 -6.90
CA CYS A 828 -14.78 8.61 -7.00
C CYS A 828 -14.31 8.45 -8.46
N THR A 829 -13.03 8.68 -8.68
CA THR A 829 -12.32 8.29 -9.90
C THR A 829 -11.98 6.79 -9.89
N LEU A 830 -11.76 6.24 -11.08
CA LEU A 830 -11.32 4.85 -11.24
C LEU A 830 -9.83 4.68 -10.82
N PRO A 831 -9.41 3.44 -10.45
CA PRO A 831 -8.00 3.11 -10.27
C PRO A 831 -7.14 3.45 -11.50
N PRO A 832 -5.83 3.73 -11.35
CA PRO A 832 -5.03 3.61 -10.14
C PRO A 832 -5.09 4.82 -9.21
N ARG A 833 -5.68 5.94 -9.64
CA ARG A 833 -5.81 7.17 -8.85
C ARG A 833 -7.23 7.27 -8.35
N MET A 834 -7.59 6.53 -7.30
CA MET A 834 -8.89 6.68 -6.63
C MET A 834 -8.87 7.97 -5.80
N ARG A 835 -9.75 8.92 -6.11
CA ARG A 835 -9.95 10.17 -5.34
C ARG A 835 -11.35 10.70 -5.60
N ARG A 836 -11.77 11.70 -4.82
CA ARG A 836 -13.01 12.43 -5.09
C ARG A 836 -13.02 13.03 -6.49
N LEU A 837 -14.17 12.95 -7.16
CA LEU A 837 -14.41 13.65 -8.42
C LEU A 837 -14.31 15.16 -8.21
N ARG A 838 -13.61 15.84 -9.12
CA ARG A 838 -13.52 17.30 -9.16
C ARG A 838 -14.70 17.86 -9.93
N GLN A 839 -15.05 19.11 -9.67
CA GLN A 839 -16.16 19.80 -10.33
C GLN A 839 -16.17 19.67 -11.87
N PRO A 840 -15.03 19.83 -12.60
CA PRO A 840 -15.02 19.66 -14.05
C PRO A 840 -15.32 18.23 -14.52
N GLU A 841 -14.96 17.23 -13.72
CA GLU A 841 -15.22 15.81 -14.01
C GLU A 841 -16.70 15.50 -13.82
N ILE A 842 -17.31 16.07 -12.77
CA ILE A 842 -18.74 15.96 -12.52
C ILE A 842 -19.52 16.66 -13.64
N GLU A 843 -19.12 17.87 -14.05
CA GLU A 843 -19.75 18.61 -15.15
C GLU A 843 -19.64 17.87 -16.48
N ARG A 844 -18.48 17.28 -16.77
CA ARG A 844 -18.29 16.46 -17.97
C ARG A 844 -19.20 15.24 -17.96
N LEU A 845 -19.22 14.48 -16.87
CA LEU A 845 -20.11 13.32 -16.70
C LEU A 845 -21.58 13.73 -16.87
N ASP A 846 -21.99 14.88 -16.34
CA ASP A 846 -23.36 15.38 -16.48
C ASP A 846 -23.70 15.68 -17.95
N VAL A 847 -22.79 16.33 -18.69
CA VAL A 847 -22.98 16.63 -20.12
C VAL A 847 -23.03 15.36 -20.96
N GLU A 848 -22.08 14.44 -20.75
CA GLU A 848 -21.99 13.18 -21.50
C GLU A 848 -23.23 12.32 -21.26
N ASN A 849 -23.62 12.11 -20.00
CA ASN A 849 -24.81 11.34 -19.65
C ASN A 849 -26.08 12.01 -20.19
N GLN A 850 -26.20 13.34 -20.14
CA GLN A 850 -27.32 14.05 -20.77
C GLN A 850 -27.32 13.94 -22.30
N GLY A 851 -26.15 13.84 -22.94
CA GLY A 851 -26.00 13.55 -24.36
C GLY A 851 -26.50 12.14 -24.69
N THR A 852 -26.06 11.14 -23.93
CA THR A 852 -26.51 9.75 -24.07
C THR A 852 -28.03 9.60 -23.90
N LEU A 853 -28.63 10.35 -22.98
CA LEU A 853 -30.10 10.38 -22.79
C LEU A 853 -30.83 11.06 -23.99
N LYS A 854 -30.17 11.93 -24.76
CA LYS A 854 -30.76 12.65 -25.92
C LYS A 854 -30.62 11.91 -27.25
N ASP A 855 -29.51 11.19 -27.44
CA ASP A 855 -29.15 10.57 -28.73
C ASP A 855 -29.91 9.25 -29.02
N GLY A 856 -30.79 8.84 -28.11
CA GLY A 856 -31.67 7.69 -28.27
C GLY A 856 -31.37 6.58 -27.28
N TRP A 857 -32.40 6.24 -26.51
CA TRP A 857 -32.42 5.36 -25.34
C TRP A 857 -32.07 3.88 -25.60
N ASN A 858 -31.68 3.53 -26.82
CA ASN A 858 -31.37 2.16 -27.23
C ASN A 858 -29.94 1.71 -26.84
N THR A 859 -29.09 2.63 -26.37
CA THR A 859 -27.74 2.34 -25.86
C THR A 859 -27.74 1.93 -24.38
N LEU A 860 -28.81 2.21 -23.64
CA LEU A 860 -29.08 1.65 -22.31
C LEU A 860 -29.87 0.34 -22.51
N GLN A 861 -29.26 -0.81 -22.23
CA GLN A 861 -29.83 -2.12 -22.59
C GLN A 861 -31.04 -2.54 -21.72
N THR A 862 -31.73 -3.59 -22.17
CA THR A 862 -32.82 -4.31 -21.47
C THR A 862 -32.26 -5.24 -20.39
N TYR A 863 -32.82 -5.23 -19.16
CA TYR A 863 -32.24 -5.92 -17.99
C TYR A 863 -33.21 -6.89 -17.29
N ARG A 864 -32.70 -8.06 -16.87
CA ARG A 864 -33.46 -9.14 -16.22
C ARG A 864 -33.00 -9.34 -14.78
N LEU A 865 -33.91 -9.23 -13.81
CA LEU A 865 -33.72 -9.70 -12.44
C LEU A 865 -34.15 -11.17 -12.39
N ASP A 866 -33.21 -12.12 -12.33
CA ASP A 866 -33.50 -13.57 -12.23
C ASP A 866 -32.87 -14.14 -10.94
N LEU A 867 -33.67 -14.84 -10.15
CA LEU A 867 -33.32 -15.39 -8.83
C LEU A 867 -32.56 -16.74 -8.89
N GLY A 868 -32.22 -17.27 -10.08
CA GLY A 868 -31.88 -18.69 -10.22
C GLY A 868 -30.48 -19.13 -10.65
N ASN A 869 -29.57 -18.26 -11.12
CA ASN A 869 -28.28 -18.72 -11.68
C ASN A 869 -27.11 -17.75 -11.44
N ARG A 870 -25.91 -18.31 -11.17
CA ARG A 870 -24.66 -17.62 -10.78
C ARG A 870 -24.04 -16.64 -11.81
N TYR A 871 -24.81 -16.12 -12.75
CA TYR A 871 -24.37 -15.18 -13.78
C TYR A 871 -25.33 -14.01 -14.03
N SER A 872 -26.11 -13.61 -13.02
CA SER A 872 -26.73 -12.27 -13.01
C SER A 872 -25.69 -11.27 -12.52
N ARG A 873 -24.87 -10.72 -13.41
CA ARG A 873 -24.02 -9.59 -12.99
C ARG A 873 -24.83 -8.34 -13.15
N SER A 874 -24.62 -7.41 -12.22
CA SER A 874 -25.30 -6.13 -12.28
C SER A 874 -24.51 -4.98 -11.63
N ALA A 875 -24.03 -3.94 -12.33
CA ALA A 875 -24.11 -2.58 -11.77
C ALA A 875 -25.56 -2.04 -11.82
N PHE A 876 -26.32 -2.25 -12.91
CA PHE A 876 -27.00 -3.51 -13.24
C PHE A 876 -26.49 -4.37 -14.50
N SER A 877 -25.19 -4.21 -14.86
CA SER A 877 -24.11 -5.04 -15.55
C SER A 877 -24.11 -5.33 -17.05
N TYR A 878 -22.86 -5.46 -17.50
CA TYR A 878 -22.40 -5.62 -18.84
C TYR A 878 -21.15 -6.53 -18.89
N GLN A 879 -21.00 -7.18 -20.05
CA GLN A 879 -19.83 -7.91 -20.55
C GLN A 879 -19.59 -7.43 -22.00
N PRO A 880 -18.38 -7.05 -22.44
CA PRO A 880 -18.13 -6.77 -23.86
C PRO A 880 -17.96 -8.07 -24.65
N ALA A 881 -18.48 -8.08 -25.88
CA ALA A 881 -18.14 -9.07 -26.90
C ALA A 881 -16.84 -8.66 -27.61
N ASP A 882 -16.06 -9.66 -27.99
CA ASP A 882 -14.76 -9.54 -28.67
C ASP A 882 -14.85 -8.66 -29.95
N ASP A 883 -13.81 -7.84 -30.17
CA ASP A 883 -13.49 -7.05 -31.38
C ASP A 883 -13.85 -5.55 -31.44
N GLN A 884 -13.72 -4.77 -30.36
CA GLN A 884 -13.62 -3.30 -30.46
C GLN A 884 -12.33 -2.71 -29.88
N ASP A 885 -11.77 -1.74 -30.62
CA ASP A 885 -10.59 -0.92 -30.30
C ASP A 885 -10.86 -0.03 -29.07
N LEU A 886 -10.33 -0.45 -27.92
CA LEU A 886 -10.51 0.17 -26.60
C LEU A 886 -9.83 1.54 -26.42
N THR A 887 -9.17 2.09 -27.45
CA THR A 887 -8.57 3.44 -27.39
C THR A 887 -9.51 4.56 -27.84
N LYS A 888 -10.70 4.23 -28.36
CA LYS A 888 -11.66 5.21 -28.90
C LYS A 888 -12.87 5.47 -27.99
N LEU A 889 -12.74 5.19 -26.71
CA LEU A 889 -13.78 5.42 -25.69
C LEU A 889 -13.32 6.44 -24.64
N ASP A 890 -12.63 7.49 -25.10
CA ASP A 890 -12.39 8.75 -24.37
C ASP A 890 -13.43 9.83 -24.76
N THR A 891 -14.40 9.48 -25.63
CA THR A 891 -15.54 10.33 -26.04
C THR A 891 -16.79 9.52 -26.44
N GLU A 892 -16.72 8.20 -26.46
CA GLU A 892 -17.89 7.32 -26.60
C GLU A 892 -17.87 6.40 -25.38
N GLY A 893 -18.98 6.26 -24.67
CA GLY A 893 -19.00 5.53 -23.40
C GLY A 893 -18.87 4.02 -23.59
N GLN A 894 -17.77 3.42 -23.13
CA GLN A 894 -17.68 2.00 -22.78
C GLN A 894 -16.70 1.84 -21.62
N THR A 895 -17.32 1.81 -20.45
CA THR A 895 -16.96 1.02 -19.27
C THR A 895 -15.91 -0.08 -19.45
N SER A 896 -14.74 0.12 -18.84
CA SER A 896 -13.88 -0.96 -18.35
C SER A 896 -14.52 -1.61 -17.11
N HIS A 897 -15.49 -2.48 -17.37
CA HIS A 897 -16.01 -3.42 -16.38
C HIS A 897 -14.95 -4.47 -16.09
N HIS A 898 -14.25 -4.41 -14.96
CA HIS A 898 -13.77 -5.65 -14.30
C HIS A 898 -13.51 -5.59 -12.78
N TYR A 899 -13.58 -4.44 -12.09
CA TYR A 899 -13.22 -4.41 -10.65
C TYR A 899 -14.17 -3.65 -9.69
N SER A 900 -15.34 -3.16 -10.11
CA SER A 900 -16.13 -2.21 -9.26
C SER A 900 -17.66 -2.42 -9.21
N SER A 901 -18.26 -3.10 -10.20
CA SER A 901 -19.72 -3.19 -10.32
C SER A 901 -20.32 -4.56 -9.95
N ALA A 902 -19.53 -5.53 -9.49
CA ALA A 902 -20.03 -6.89 -9.24
C ALA A 902 -20.65 -7.09 -7.84
N SER A 903 -20.60 -6.08 -6.96
CA SER A 903 -20.90 -6.26 -5.52
C SER A 903 -21.69 -5.11 -4.88
N PHE A 904 -22.16 -4.14 -5.67
CA PHE A 904 -22.98 -3.03 -5.21
C PHE A 904 -24.18 -2.82 -6.15
N MET A 905 -25.31 -2.39 -5.59
CA MET A 905 -26.55 -2.05 -6.29
C MET A 905 -27.03 -0.66 -5.89
N PHE A 906 -27.74 0.01 -6.80
CA PHE A 906 -28.44 1.25 -6.50
C PHE A 906 -29.72 0.96 -5.70
N ALA A 907 -29.97 1.73 -4.64
CA ALA A 907 -31.19 1.68 -3.86
C ALA A 907 -31.58 3.09 -3.38
N VAL A 908 -32.81 3.22 -2.87
CA VAL A 908 -33.31 4.47 -2.29
C VAL A 908 -33.87 4.18 -0.91
N THR A 909 -33.83 5.15 -0.01
CA THR A 909 -34.50 5.06 1.30
C THR A 909 -35.94 5.55 1.25
N ASP A 910 -36.73 5.21 2.26
CA ASP A 910 -38.12 5.65 2.46
C ASP A 910 -38.30 7.18 2.42
N ASN A 911 -37.24 7.92 2.71
CA ASN A 911 -37.20 9.37 2.71
C ASN A 911 -36.44 10.00 1.53
N GLY A 912 -36.09 9.18 0.53
CA GLY A 912 -35.58 9.61 -0.77
C GLY A 912 -34.06 9.69 -0.91
N LEU A 913 -33.27 9.27 0.08
CA LEU A 913 -31.81 9.22 -0.07
C LEU A 913 -31.38 8.14 -1.06
N PHE A 914 -30.51 8.49 -2.00
CA PHE A 914 -29.87 7.55 -2.93
C PHE A 914 -28.68 6.83 -2.28
N LEU A 915 -28.62 5.54 -2.54
CA LEU A 915 -27.67 4.59 -1.97
C LEU A 915 -26.94 3.83 -3.09
N ALA A 916 -25.66 3.54 -2.87
CA ALA A 916 -24.99 2.41 -3.52
C ALA A 916 -24.58 1.41 -2.43
N THR A 917 -25.30 0.29 -2.35
CA THR A 917 -25.25 -0.67 -1.21
C THR A 917 -25.03 -2.11 -1.66
N ARG A 918 -24.80 -3.06 -0.74
CA ARG A 918 -24.61 -4.48 -1.04
C ARG A 918 -25.89 -5.17 -1.49
N PHE A 919 -25.76 -6.19 -2.34
CA PHE A 919 -26.89 -7.04 -2.78
C PHE A 919 -27.60 -7.78 -1.64
N ALA A 920 -26.95 -7.92 -0.48
CA ALA A 920 -27.54 -8.51 0.71
C ALA A 920 -28.63 -7.63 1.35
N ALA A 921 -28.70 -6.34 0.99
CA ALA A 921 -29.69 -5.41 1.51
C ALA A 921 -31.11 -5.74 1.03
N LYS A 922 -32.07 -5.51 1.91
CA LYS A 922 -33.50 -5.77 1.72
C LYS A 922 -34.31 -4.56 2.14
N GLU A 923 -35.55 -4.52 1.66
CA GLU A 923 -36.54 -3.55 2.13
C GLU A 923 -36.66 -3.60 3.65
N GLY A 924 -36.68 -2.43 4.28
CA GLY A 924 -36.76 -2.28 5.74
C GLY A 924 -35.43 -2.36 6.48
N ASP A 925 -34.31 -2.69 5.82
CA ASP A 925 -32.98 -2.53 6.43
C ASP A 925 -32.71 -1.04 6.73
N VAL A 926 -32.04 -0.76 7.84
CA VAL A 926 -31.77 0.59 8.36
C VAL A 926 -30.46 1.11 7.80
N VAL A 927 -30.43 2.35 7.31
CA VAL A 927 -29.19 3.04 6.91
C VAL A 927 -28.73 3.92 8.06
N ALA A 928 -27.50 3.72 8.54
CA ALA A 928 -26.97 4.44 9.69
C ALA A 928 -25.52 4.89 9.50
N VAL A 929 -25.18 6.04 10.09
CA VAL A 929 -23.81 6.51 10.28
C VAL A 929 -23.42 6.24 11.72
N ILE A 930 -22.35 5.48 11.92
CA ILE A 930 -21.88 5.02 13.23
C ILE A 930 -20.65 5.82 13.66
N ASP A 931 -20.52 6.10 14.95
CA ASP A 931 -19.36 6.75 15.55
C ASP A 931 -18.08 5.92 15.30
N GLY A 932 -17.04 6.56 14.78
CA GLY A 932 -15.82 5.90 14.32
C GLY A 932 -15.94 5.24 12.94
N GLY A 933 -17.11 5.30 12.29
CA GLY A 933 -17.30 4.82 10.92
C GLY A 933 -17.07 5.90 9.88
N LYS A 934 -16.14 5.67 8.94
CA LYS A 934 -15.86 6.62 7.84
C LYS A 934 -16.90 6.59 6.71
N VAL A 935 -17.68 5.52 6.60
CA VAL A 935 -18.78 5.39 5.65
C VAL A 935 -20.04 4.84 6.33
N PRO A 936 -21.24 5.14 5.82
CA PRO A 936 -22.48 4.60 6.36
C PRO A 936 -22.59 3.07 6.21
N LEU A 937 -23.35 2.45 7.11
CA LEU A 937 -23.67 1.02 7.10
C LEU A 937 -25.16 0.79 6.84
N VAL A 938 -25.46 -0.33 6.19
CA VAL A 938 -26.81 -0.91 6.19
C VAL A 938 -26.89 -1.95 7.30
N LEU A 939 -27.92 -1.85 8.12
CA LEU A 939 -28.15 -2.63 9.33
C LEU A 939 -29.51 -3.33 9.26
N ARG A 940 -29.54 -4.63 9.50
CA ARG A 940 -30.78 -5.40 9.58
C ARG A 940 -31.22 -5.54 11.02
N LYS A 941 -32.45 -5.15 11.34
CA LYS A 941 -33.01 -5.33 12.68
C LYS A 941 -33.19 -6.83 12.98
N VAL A 942 -32.82 -7.26 14.18
CA VAL A 942 -32.99 -8.63 14.68
C VAL A 942 -33.96 -8.62 15.85
N ASP A 943 -34.69 -9.72 16.05
CA ASP A 943 -35.53 -9.91 17.23
C ASP A 943 -34.69 -9.83 18.51
N SER A 944 -35.24 -9.18 19.54
CA SER A 944 -34.55 -8.95 20.82
C SER A 944 -34.14 -10.29 21.46
N ARG A 945 -32.87 -10.41 21.86
CA ARG A 945 -32.40 -11.50 22.72
C ARG A 945 -32.74 -11.19 24.18
N ASP A 946 -33.01 -12.23 24.97
CA ASP A 946 -33.31 -12.08 26.41
C ASP A 946 -32.21 -11.25 27.11
N GLY A 947 -32.61 -10.16 27.76
CA GLY A 947 -31.71 -9.30 28.55
C GLY A 947 -31.11 -8.08 27.84
N VAL A 948 -31.49 -7.80 26.58
CA VAL A 948 -31.02 -6.62 25.83
C VAL A 948 -32.17 -5.63 25.60
N GLU A 949 -32.17 -4.50 26.32
CA GLU A 949 -33.11 -3.39 26.09
C GLU A 949 -32.56 -2.48 24.97
N GLY A 950 -33.10 -2.56 23.75
CA GLY A 950 -32.67 -1.70 22.64
C GLY A 950 -32.92 -2.28 21.25
N GLY A 951 -32.66 -1.50 20.20
CA GLY A 951 -32.66 -2.00 18.83
C GLY A 951 -31.40 -2.82 18.56
N LEU A 952 -31.56 -4.13 18.41
CA LEU A 952 -30.49 -5.05 18.04
C LEU A 952 -30.40 -5.17 16.52
N TYR A 953 -29.20 -5.10 15.97
CA TYR A 953 -28.95 -5.06 14.53
C TYR A 953 -27.85 -6.03 14.11
N MET A 954 -27.87 -6.44 12.84
CA MET A 954 -26.74 -7.08 12.16
C MET A 954 -26.23 -6.20 11.04
N ILE A 955 -24.92 -6.21 10.78
CA ILE A 955 -24.32 -5.56 9.63
C ILE A 955 -24.72 -6.30 8.36
N VAL A 956 -25.28 -5.57 7.42
CA VAL A 956 -25.57 -6.06 6.07
C VAL A 956 -24.39 -5.78 5.14
N GLY A 957 -23.78 -4.61 5.30
CA GLY A 957 -22.59 -4.17 4.57
C GLY A 957 -22.51 -2.65 4.52
N SER A 958 -21.42 -2.14 3.97
CA SER A 958 -21.23 -0.70 3.78
C SER A 958 -21.99 -0.15 2.59
N THR A 959 -22.34 1.14 2.66
CA THR A 959 -23.09 1.83 1.60
C THR A 959 -22.58 3.25 1.41
N TYR A 960 -22.50 3.69 0.15
CA TYR A 960 -22.42 5.12 -0.16
C TYR A 960 -23.82 5.72 0.02
N VAL A 961 -23.92 6.91 0.62
CA VAL A 961 -25.18 7.65 0.79
C VAL A 961 -24.99 9.06 0.24
N HIS A 962 -25.70 9.38 -0.83
CA HIS A 962 -25.51 10.67 -1.49
C HIS A 962 -25.86 11.83 -0.55
N GLY A 963 -24.91 12.76 -0.36
CA GLY A 963 -25.05 13.91 0.53
C GLY A 963 -24.76 13.63 2.02
N PHE A 964 -24.24 12.45 2.37
CA PHE A 964 -23.86 12.07 3.75
C PHE A 964 -22.46 11.47 3.85
N MET A 965 -21.58 11.81 2.90
CA MET A 965 -20.24 11.23 2.81
C MET A 965 -19.13 12.15 3.35
N ASP A 966 -19.48 13.36 3.78
CA ASP A 966 -18.56 14.47 4.14
C ASP A 966 -18.89 15.06 5.53
N GLY A 967 -19.52 14.27 6.41
CA GLY A 967 -19.75 14.58 7.81
C GLY A 967 -21.12 15.22 8.10
N GLU A 968 -22.03 15.20 7.13
CA GLU A 968 -23.35 15.84 7.22
C GLU A 968 -24.22 15.26 8.34
N ALA A 969 -24.02 14.00 8.72
CA ALA A 969 -24.72 13.37 9.85
C ALA A 969 -24.41 14.12 11.17
N GLU A 970 -23.14 14.45 11.42
CA GLU A 970 -22.71 15.17 12.63
C GLU A 970 -23.20 16.62 12.63
N VAL A 971 -23.20 17.27 11.46
CA VAL A 971 -23.82 18.58 11.28
C VAL A 971 -25.31 18.50 11.61
N GLY A 972 -25.97 17.38 11.30
CA GLY A 972 -27.36 17.16 11.61
C GLY A 972 -27.67 16.97 13.07
N VAL A 973 -26.85 16.18 13.76
CA VAL A 973 -26.93 16.01 15.20
C VAL A 973 -26.71 17.34 15.91
N SER A 974 -25.66 18.08 15.54
CA SER A 974 -25.33 19.38 16.13
C SER A 974 -26.42 20.43 15.93
N LYS A 975 -27.17 20.34 14.82
CA LYS A 975 -28.28 21.25 14.49
C LYS A 975 -29.65 20.73 14.96
N GLY A 976 -29.71 19.56 15.61
CA GLY A 976 -30.91 19.02 16.23
C GLY A 976 -31.97 18.45 15.29
N TRP A 977 -31.64 18.18 14.02
CA TRP A 977 -32.55 17.48 13.09
C TRP A 977 -32.16 16.02 12.86
N LEU A 978 -31.03 15.56 13.43
CA LEU A 978 -30.73 14.16 13.66
C LEU A 978 -30.48 13.92 15.15
N GLU A 979 -30.65 12.69 15.59
CA GLU A 979 -30.41 12.27 16.97
C GLU A 979 -29.41 11.11 16.97
N LYS A 980 -28.43 11.16 17.88
CA LYS A 980 -27.58 9.99 18.16
C LYS A 980 -28.29 9.04 19.10
N ARG A 981 -28.28 7.76 18.75
CA ARG A 981 -28.83 6.68 19.56
C ARG A 981 -27.79 5.61 19.77
N GLU A 982 -27.96 4.85 20.85
CA GLU A 982 -27.21 3.62 21.05
C GLU A 982 -27.66 2.58 20.01
N ILE A 983 -26.69 1.90 19.40
CA ILE A 983 -26.87 0.88 18.38
C ILE A 983 -26.11 -0.35 18.85
N LEU A 984 -26.84 -1.46 18.96
CA LEU A 984 -26.30 -2.74 19.40
C LEU A 984 -26.14 -3.65 18.19
N ILE A 985 -24.92 -4.08 17.90
CA ILE A 985 -24.59 -4.89 16.72
C ILE A 985 -24.25 -6.31 17.14
N ALA A 986 -25.00 -7.29 16.63
CA ALA A 986 -24.93 -8.71 16.99
C ALA A 986 -24.31 -9.60 15.91
#